data_AF-A0A7J6X882-F1
#
_entry.id   AF-A0A7J6X882-F1
#
_cell.length_a   1.000
_cell.length_b   1.000
_cell.length_c   1.000
_cell.angle_alpha   90.00
_cell.angle_beta   90.00
_cell.angle_gamma   90.00
#
_symmetry.space_group_name_H-M   'P 1'
#
loop_
_entity.id
_entity.type
_entity.pdbx_description
1 polymer ?
#
loop_
_entity_poly.entity_id
_entity_poly.type
_entity_poly.pdbx_seq_one_letter_code
_entity_poly.pdbx_strand_id
1 'polypeptide(L)'
;MERFGGTSEEEREEDDKELGMEVKDEEQQQQQDRKIRILVGLRRHGNYNLRVRADINDVIAVLAREAGWVVFPDGTTFPSRSQDLNPRPMVSSPKGFASESDCDSVSSTWQCYMCYRPFLCLFLSPSPTSYLPIAIATSSNALVAASPSSPQPIPTINSSDYNQYRLKTVFVPNSMPFDGSSNVNIRYTSVAAMVGDTGERIQDSNSPLIDSCIDSIIDDNQIVDIPSKLPERDFAGTPYVPVYVMLPLGVINMKCELVDPDDLLKQLRILKAVNVDGVMVDCWWGIVEAHTPQEYNWSGYKQLFQIVRELNLKLQVVMSFHECGGNVGDDVCIPLPQWVAEIGHTNPDIYFTDKEGRRNPECLSWGIDKERVLRGRTAVEVYFDYMRSFRVEFDEFFEAGVISEIEVGLGPCGELRYPSYSVNNGWRYPGIGEFQCYDQYLLKSLRKAAEARGHSFWARGPDNAGSYNSQPHDTGFFCDGGDYDSYYGRFFLNWYSQVLVDHADRVLSLAKLAFEGTCIATKLSGIHWWYKTASHAAELTAGFYNPCNRDGYAAIASMLKKHGAALNFTCVELRTLDQHEDFPEALADPEGLVWQVLNAAWDVCIPVASENALSCHDREGYNKILENAKPMNDPDGRHLSAFTYLRLSAVLMDRHNFMEFERFVKRMHGEAVLDLQM
;
A
#
# COMPACT_ATOMS: atom_id res chain seq x y z
N MET A 1 38.42 -15.54 -49.38
CA MET A 1 37.34 -16.21 -48.64
C MET A 1 37.38 -15.62 -47.24
N GLU A 2 36.42 -14.84 -46.76
CA GLU A 2 35.04 -14.61 -47.17
C GLU A 2 34.62 -13.15 -46.89
N ARG A 3 33.58 -12.73 -47.61
CA ARG A 3 33.08 -11.36 -47.72
C ARG A 3 32.21 -10.97 -46.53
N PHE A 4 32.28 -9.68 -46.22
CA PHE A 4 31.26 -8.88 -45.54
C PHE A 4 29.85 -9.11 -46.13
N GLY A 5 28.87 -9.18 -45.23
CA GLY A 5 27.46 -8.94 -45.52
C GLY A 5 26.85 -8.20 -44.33
N GLY A 6 26.90 -6.86 -44.37
CA GLY A 6 26.10 -6.02 -43.48
C GLY A 6 24.76 -5.78 -44.15
N THR A 7 23.69 -6.25 -43.52
CA THR A 7 22.30 -5.86 -43.82
C THR A 7 22.17 -4.36 -43.55
N SER A 8 21.71 -3.61 -44.55
CA SER A 8 21.54 -2.15 -44.50
C SER A 8 20.43 -1.76 -43.52
N GLU A 9 20.56 -0.59 -42.89
CA GLU A 9 19.57 -0.04 -41.94
C GLU A 9 18.14 0.04 -42.52
N GLU A 10 18.00 0.13 -43.85
CA GLU A 10 16.70 0.07 -44.54
C GLU A 10 15.98 -1.29 -44.40
N GLU A 11 16.70 -2.42 -44.31
CA GLU A 11 16.09 -3.75 -44.11
C GLU A 11 15.57 -3.91 -42.67
N ARG A 12 16.21 -3.27 -41.68
CA ARG A 12 15.71 -3.28 -40.29
C ARG A 12 14.47 -2.42 -40.10
N GLU A 13 14.37 -1.28 -40.80
CA GLU A 13 13.18 -0.44 -40.74
C GLU A 13 11.98 -1.05 -41.47
N GLU A 14 12.20 -1.86 -42.51
CA GLU A 14 11.13 -2.66 -43.13
C GLU A 14 10.68 -3.82 -42.23
N ASP A 15 11.62 -4.55 -41.61
CA ASP A 15 11.29 -5.63 -40.66
C ASP A 15 10.52 -5.10 -39.43
N ASP A 16 10.88 -3.93 -38.88
CA ASP A 16 10.16 -3.32 -37.74
C ASP A 16 8.76 -2.81 -38.11
N LYS A 17 8.56 -2.36 -39.36
CA LYS A 17 7.24 -1.98 -39.88
C LYS A 17 6.36 -3.20 -40.14
N GLU A 18 6.94 -4.29 -40.63
CA GLU A 18 6.24 -5.55 -40.88
C GLU A 18 5.83 -6.20 -39.54
N LEU A 19 6.71 -6.20 -38.53
CA LEU A 19 6.37 -6.60 -37.15
C LEU A 19 5.26 -5.74 -36.54
N GLY A 20 5.32 -4.42 -36.74
CA GLY A 20 4.29 -3.49 -36.23
C GLY A 20 2.92 -3.65 -36.90
N MET A 21 2.89 -4.12 -38.15
CA MET A 21 1.65 -4.51 -38.84
C MET A 21 1.14 -5.86 -38.35
N GLU A 22 2.02 -6.84 -38.17
CA GLU A 22 1.65 -8.17 -37.64
C GLU A 22 1.07 -8.09 -36.22
N VAL A 23 1.67 -7.30 -35.34
CA VAL A 23 1.15 -7.09 -33.96
C VAL A 23 -0.22 -6.41 -33.97
N LYS A 24 -0.46 -5.46 -34.86
CA LYS A 24 -1.78 -4.81 -35.00
C LYS A 24 -2.83 -5.75 -35.58
N ASP A 25 -2.45 -6.60 -36.53
CA ASP A 25 -3.34 -7.60 -37.10
C ASP A 25 -3.66 -8.71 -36.07
N GLU A 26 -2.70 -9.10 -35.23
CA GLU A 26 -2.91 -10.02 -34.11
C GLU A 26 -3.82 -9.42 -33.02
N GLU A 27 -3.66 -8.15 -32.66
CA GLU A 27 -4.56 -7.45 -31.74
C GLU A 27 -6.00 -7.37 -32.27
N GLN A 28 -6.17 -7.05 -33.55
CA GLN A 28 -7.49 -7.03 -34.20
C GLN A 28 -8.11 -8.44 -34.26
N GLN A 29 -7.30 -9.46 -34.54
CA GLN A 29 -7.73 -10.86 -34.56
C GLN A 29 -8.13 -11.33 -33.16
N GLN A 30 -7.37 -10.98 -32.11
CA GLN A 30 -7.71 -11.27 -30.72
C GLN A 30 -8.99 -10.55 -30.27
N GLN A 31 -9.19 -9.31 -30.69
CA GLN A 31 -10.40 -8.56 -30.37
C GLN A 31 -11.63 -9.16 -31.06
N GLN A 32 -11.48 -9.64 -32.30
CA GLN A 32 -12.52 -10.35 -33.03
C GLN A 32 -12.82 -11.73 -32.41
N ASP A 33 -11.81 -12.46 -31.92
CA ASP A 33 -11.98 -13.74 -31.25
C ASP A 33 -12.65 -13.61 -29.87
N ARG A 34 -12.29 -12.58 -29.09
CA ARG A 34 -12.99 -12.23 -27.84
C ARG A 34 -14.47 -11.94 -28.11
N LYS A 35 -14.77 -11.18 -29.16
CA LYS A 35 -16.14 -10.87 -29.61
C LYS A 35 -16.92 -12.14 -29.99
N ILE A 36 -16.31 -13.06 -30.74
CA ILE A 36 -16.94 -14.34 -31.11
C ILE A 36 -17.23 -15.19 -29.87
N ARG A 37 -16.31 -15.25 -28.89
CA ARG A 37 -16.50 -16.00 -27.64
C ARG A 37 -17.64 -15.45 -26.79
N ILE A 38 -17.77 -14.13 -26.68
CA ILE A 38 -18.89 -13.48 -25.98
C ILE A 38 -20.22 -13.79 -26.67
N LEU A 39 -20.29 -13.68 -28.00
CA LEU A 39 -21.48 -14.01 -28.80
C LEU A 39 -21.88 -15.48 -28.67
N VAL A 40 -20.91 -16.40 -28.62
CA VAL A 40 -21.15 -17.84 -28.41
C VAL A 40 -21.60 -18.13 -26.98
N GLY A 41 -21.06 -17.43 -25.99
CA GLY A 41 -21.48 -17.52 -24.58
C GLY A 41 -22.93 -17.08 -24.37
N LEU A 42 -23.31 -15.93 -24.93
CA LEU A 42 -24.68 -15.40 -24.86
C LEU A 42 -25.72 -16.29 -25.55
N ARG A 43 -25.34 -17.06 -26.59
CA ARG A 43 -26.21 -18.07 -27.21
C ARG A 43 -26.35 -19.36 -26.40
N ARG A 44 -25.34 -19.71 -25.59
CA ARG A 44 -25.33 -20.92 -24.75
C ARG A 44 -26.11 -20.73 -23.45
N HIS A 45 -26.17 -19.53 -22.90
CA HIS A 45 -26.97 -19.19 -21.72
C HIS A 45 -28.35 -18.65 -22.17
N GLY A 46 -29.32 -19.56 -22.26
CA GLY A 46 -30.66 -19.45 -22.86
C GLY A 46 -31.47 -18.14 -22.76
N ASN A 47 -32.27 -17.93 -23.83
CA ASN A 47 -33.36 -16.97 -24.08
C ASN A 47 -33.08 -15.60 -24.73
N TYR A 48 -31.86 -15.31 -25.16
CA TYR A 48 -31.60 -14.14 -26.02
C TYR A 48 -31.95 -14.44 -27.48
N ASN A 49 -33.04 -13.88 -27.99
CA ASN A 49 -33.53 -14.08 -29.37
C ASN A 49 -32.69 -13.27 -30.40
N LEU A 50 -31.37 -13.48 -30.39
CA LEU A 50 -30.40 -12.80 -31.25
C LEU A 50 -30.25 -13.54 -32.58
N ARG A 51 -30.28 -12.80 -33.70
CA ARG A 51 -30.05 -13.38 -35.03
C ARG A 51 -28.64 -13.94 -35.16
N VAL A 52 -28.44 -14.90 -36.06
CA VAL A 52 -27.14 -15.55 -36.31
C VAL A 52 -26.04 -14.55 -36.71
N ARG A 53 -26.42 -13.36 -37.23
CA ARG A 53 -25.54 -12.24 -37.58
C ARG A 53 -25.84 -10.94 -36.83
N ALA A 54 -26.37 -11.03 -35.61
CA ALA A 54 -26.62 -9.86 -34.77
C ALA A 54 -25.31 -9.08 -34.52
N ASP A 55 -25.36 -7.75 -34.62
CA ASP A 55 -24.22 -6.87 -34.33
C ASP A 55 -24.20 -6.44 -32.85
N ILE A 56 -23.26 -5.57 -32.49
CA ILE A 56 -23.08 -5.15 -31.09
C ILE A 56 -24.28 -4.34 -30.57
N ASN A 57 -24.95 -3.59 -31.45
CA ASN A 57 -26.10 -2.77 -31.08
C ASN A 57 -27.32 -3.65 -30.81
N ASP A 58 -27.49 -4.74 -31.55
CA ASP A 58 -28.51 -5.75 -31.27
C ASP A 58 -28.31 -6.41 -29.89
N VAL A 59 -27.07 -6.70 -29.52
CA VAL A 59 -26.74 -7.30 -28.22
C VAL A 59 -27.03 -6.34 -27.08
N ILE A 60 -26.57 -5.08 -27.20
CA ILE A 60 -26.81 -4.02 -26.21
C ILE A 60 -28.31 -3.77 -26.06
N ALA A 61 -29.07 -3.75 -27.16
CA ALA A 61 -30.51 -3.54 -27.12
C ALA A 61 -31.25 -4.66 -26.36
N VAL A 62 -30.81 -5.91 -26.45
CA VAL A 62 -31.45 -7.00 -25.70
C VAL A 62 -31.06 -6.96 -24.23
N LEU A 63 -29.80 -6.69 -23.89
CA LEU A 63 -29.35 -6.54 -22.50
C LEU A 63 -30.04 -5.36 -21.80
N ALA A 64 -30.20 -4.23 -22.49
CA ALA A 64 -30.92 -3.08 -21.96
C ALA A 64 -32.40 -3.39 -21.70
N ARG A 65 -33.06 -4.14 -22.59
CA ARG A 65 -34.46 -4.59 -22.36
C ARG A 65 -34.58 -5.53 -21.16
N GLU A 66 -33.62 -6.43 -20.96
CA GLU A 66 -33.60 -7.31 -19.80
C GLU A 66 -33.36 -6.55 -18.49
N ALA A 67 -32.53 -5.50 -18.55
CA ALA A 67 -32.31 -4.58 -17.43
C ALA A 67 -33.51 -3.62 -17.18
N GLY A 68 -34.64 -3.79 -17.87
CA GLY A 68 -35.86 -3.02 -17.66
C GLY A 68 -35.98 -1.72 -18.46
N TRP A 69 -35.13 -1.51 -19.47
CA TRP A 69 -35.17 -0.33 -20.34
C TRP A 69 -36.06 -0.56 -21.56
N VAL A 70 -36.75 0.50 -22.00
CA VAL A 70 -37.43 0.51 -23.29
C VAL A 70 -36.42 0.91 -24.36
N VAL A 71 -36.24 0.06 -25.38
CA VAL A 71 -35.29 0.28 -26.48
C VAL A 71 -36.02 0.31 -27.82
N PHE A 72 -36.04 1.46 -28.48
CA PHE A 72 -36.66 1.66 -29.79
C PHE A 72 -35.81 1.10 -30.94
N PRO A 73 -36.40 0.84 -32.12
CA PRO A 73 -35.67 0.31 -33.29
C PRO A 73 -34.57 1.22 -33.83
N ASP A 74 -34.59 2.51 -33.50
CA ASP A 74 -33.57 3.49 -33.87
C ASP A 74 -32.39 3.56 -32.87
N GLY A 75 -32.40 2.72 -31.82
CA GLY A 75 -31.36 2.67 -30.79
C GLY A 75 -31.61 3.57 -29.58
N THR A 76 -32.69 4.34 -29.55
CA THR A 76 -33.01 5.23 -28.42
C THR A 76 -33.49 4.41 -27.22
N THR A 77 -32.94 4.68 -26.03
CA THR A 77 -33.24 3.93 -24.79
C THR A 77 -33.75 4.80 -23.64
N PHE A 78 -34.73 4.31 -22.88
CA PHE A 78 -35.31 5.01 -21.72
C PHE A 78 -35.55 4.05 -20.54
N PRO A 79 -35.34 4.47 -19.28
CA PRO A 79 -35.63 3.65 -18.11
C PRO A 79 -37.15 3.56 -17.87
N SER A 80 -37.68 2.35 -17.63
CA SER A 80 -39.11 2.18 -17.33
C SER A 80 -39.44 2.77 -15.95
N ARG A 81 -40.06 3.95 -15.91
CA ARG A 81 -40.65 4.51 -14.68
C ARG A 81 -41.99 3.83 -14.38
N SER A 82 -42.16 3.37 -13.15
CA SER A 82 -43.41 2.88 -12.57
C SER A 82 -44.54 3.92 -12.71
N GLN A 83 -45.56 3.58 -13.50
CA GLN A 83 -46.86 4.25 -13.53
C GLN A 83 -47.93 3.26 -13.08
N ASP A 84 -48.34 3.35 -11.81
CA ASP A 84 -49.61 2.80 -11.33
C ASP A 84 -50.51 3.96 -10.94
N LEU A 85 -51.37 4.44 -11.87
CA LEU A 85 -52.59 5.18 -11.53
C LEU A 85 -53.70 4.96 -12.58
N ASN A 86 -54.86 4.50 -12.05
CA ASN A 86 -56.27 4.59 -12.50
C ASN A 86 -56.88 3.50 -13.43
N PRO A 87 -58.23 3.28 -13.41
CA PRO A 87 -59.14 2.99 -12.28
C PRO A 87 -60.16 1.83 -12.57
N ARG A 88 -60.96 1.47 -11.54
CA ARG A 88 -61.96 0.35 -11.40
C ARG A 88 -63.05 0.18 -12.50
N PRO A 89 -63.85 -0.92 -12.43
CA PRO A 89 -65.21 -0.75 -11.87
C PRO A 89 -65.72 -1.81 -10.85
N MET A 90 -66.42 -1.27 -9.85
CA MET A 90 -67.58 -1.69 -9.03
C MET A 90 -67.80 -3.15 -8.57
N VAL A 91 -68.02 -3.34 -7.25
CA VAL A 91 -69.30 -3.78 -6.62
C VAL A 91 -69.38 -3.32 -5.12
N SER A 92 -70.59 -2.85 -4.75
CA SER A 92 -71.26 -2.40 -3.51
C SER A 92 -70.69 -2.50 -2.07
N SER A 93 -70.66 -1.34 -1.38
CA SER A 93 -71.33 -0.93 -0.08
C SER A 93 -71.28 -1.79 1.21
N PRO A 94 -71.54 -1.21 2.43
CA PRO A 94 -71.20 0.12 2.97
C PRO A 94 -70.75 0.12 4.47
N LYS A 95 -70.50 1.34 5.01
CA LYS A 95 -70.40 1.81 6.43
C LYS A 95 -68.95 1.94 6.97
N GLY A 96 -68.53 3.07 7.53
CA GLY A 96 -69.14 4.38 7.79
C GLY A 96 -68.19 5.29 8.58
N PHE A 97 -68.45 6.61 8.49
CA PHE A 97 -68.03 7.73 9.37
C PHE A 97 -66.51 7.98 9.54
N ALA A 98 -65.99 9.07 8.94
CA ALA A 98 -65.90 10.45 9.49
C ALA A 98 -64.70 10.60 10.45
N SER A 99 -63.86 11.63 10.42
CA SER A 99 -63.79 12.90 9.70
C SER A 99 -62.43 13.54 10.04
N GLU A 100 -61.91 14.36 9.13
CA GLU A 100 -61.24 15.69 9.28
C GLU A 100 -60.78 16.13 10.69
N SER A 101 -59.66 16.84 10.90
CA SER A 101 -59.08 17.96 10.13
C SER A 101 -57.73 18.43 10.72
N ASP A 102 -56.87 18.90 9.82
CA ASP A 102 -56.11 20.17 9.83
C ASP A 102 -54.96 20.52 10.81
N CYS A 103 -53.88 20.89 10.12
CA CYS A 103 -53.03 22.10 10.20
C CYS A 103 -51.86 22.23 11.20
N ASP A 104 -50.68 22.30 10.58
CA ASP A 104 -49.64 23.33 10.71
C ASP A 104 -48.65 23.34 11.88
N SER A 105 -47.43 22.90 11.52
CA SER A 105 -46.22 23.75 11.43
C SER A 105 -45.07 23.58 12.45
N VAL A 106 -43.87 23.63 11.87
CA VAL A 106 -42.55 24.05 12.39
C VAL A 106 -41.63 23.03 13.11
N SER A 107 -40.61 22.62 12.34
CA SER A 107 -39.18 22.51 12.67
C SER A 107 -38.65 21.51 13.72
N SER A 108 -37.80 20.64 13.18
CA SER A 108 -36.48 20.20 13.66
C SER A 108 -36.36 19.07 14.72
N THR A 109 -35.39 18.20 14.42
CA THR A 109 -34.59 17.27 15.24
C THR A 109 -35.03 15.80 15.47
N TRP A 110 -34.20 14.92 14.89
CA TRP A 110 -33.62 13.65 15.39
C TRP A 110 -34.46 12.39 15.70
N GLN A 111 -33.90 11.27 15.21
CA GLN A 111 -34.01 9.86 15.61
C GLN A 111 -35.32 9.07 15.32
N CYS A 112 -35.21 8.22 14.29
CA CYS A 112 -35.25 6.75 14.38
C CYS A 112 -36.41 6.08 15.16
N TYR A 113 -37.27 5.33 14.44
CA TYR A 113 -37.76 4.04 14.96
C TYR A 113 -37.99 3.02 13.82
N MET A 114 -37.31 1.90 14.04
CA MET A 114 -37.48 0.56 13.49
C MET A 114 -38.93 0.07 13.43
N CYS A 115 -39.26 -0.79 12.46
CA CYS A 115 -39.52 -2.23 12.68
C CYS A 115 -40.34 -2.84 11.53
N TYR A 116 -39.85 -3.94 10.97
CA TYR A 116 -40.60 -5.20 10.89
C TYR A 116 -39.61 -6.38 10.82
N ARG A 117 -39.56 -7.14 11.92
CA ARG A 117 -39.21 -8.58 12.03
C ARG A 117 -40.50 -9.27 12.55
N PRO A 118 -40.63 -10.62 12.71
CA PRO A 118 -39.58 -11.66 12.78
C PRO A 118 -39.93 -13.03 12.12
N PHE A 119 -38.96 -13.95 12.13
CA PHE A 119 -39.20 -15.34 12.52
C PHE A 119 -38.02 -15.86 13.37
N LEU A 120 -38.37 -16.67 14.39
CA LEU A 120 -37.58 -17.18 15.52
C LEU A 120 -36.70 -18.40 15.14
N CYS A 121 -35.58 -18.58 15.86
CA CYS A 121 -35.35 -19.80 16.65
C CYS A 121 -34.26 -19.61 17.74
N LEU A 122 -34.51 -20.23 18.88
CA LEU A 122 -33.86 -20.13 20.19
C LEU A 122 -32.62 -21.03 20.31
N PHE A 123 -31.64 -20.68 21.15
CA PHE A 123 -31.24 -21.47 22.34
C PHE A 123 -30.31 -20.67 23.29
N LEU A 124 -30.43 -21.02 24.57
CA LEU A 124 -30.09 -20.28 25.79
C LEU A 124 -28.60 -20.34 26.21
N SER A 125 -28.13 -19.27 26.85
CA SER A 125 -27.01 -19.25 27.81
C SER A 125 -27.53 -18.86 29.20
N PRO A 126 -26.96 -19.35 30.32
CA PRO A 126 -27.17 -18.75 31.62
C PRO A 126 -25.90 -18.05 32.15
N SER A 127 -26.07 -16.83 32.67
CA SER A 127 -25.10 -16.10 33.48
C SER A 127 -25.17 -16.53 34.97
N PRO A 128 -24.08 -16.39 35.75
CA PRO A 128 -24.06 -16.74 37.17
C PRO A 128 -24.21 -15.50 38.09
N THR A 129 -24.78 -15.70 39.28
CA THR A 129 -24.67 -14.75 40.41
C THR A 129 -24.64 -15.50 41.76
N SER A 130 -23.54 -15.32 42.52
CA SER A 130 -23.52 -14.61 43.82
C SER A 130 -23.05 -15.29 45.14
N TYR A 131 -22.28 -14.48 45.93
CA TYR A 131 -21.95 -14.44 47.39
C TYR A 131 -20.94 -15.47 47.99
N LEU A 132 -19.65 -15.15 48.33
CA LEU A 132 -19.00 -14.35 49.44
C LEU A 132 -18.50 -15.25 50.62
N PRO A 133 -17.66 -14.83 51.61
CA PRO A 133 -16.36 -14.09 51.68
C PRO A 133 -15.23 -14.83 52.47
N ILE A 134 -13.92 -14.47 52.34
CA ILE A 134 -12.93 -14.45 53.46
C ILE A 134 -11.91 -13.31 53.26
N ALA A 135 -11.50 -12.69 54.38
CA ALA A 135 -10.80 -11.42 54.53
C ALA A 135 -9.24 -11.44 54.51
N ILE A 136 -8.73 -10.30 54.04
CA ILE A 136 -7.51 -9.48 54.29
C ILE A 136 -6.57 -9.84 55.46
N ALA A 137 -5.24 -9.79 55.20
CA ALA A 137 -4.17 -9.04 55.95
C ALA A 137 -2.75 -9.50 55.52
N THR A 138 -1.96 -8.72 54.76
CA THR A 138 -0.86 -7.79 55.15
C THR A 138 0.29 -8.35 56.01
N SER A 139 1.54 -8.24 55.53
CA SER A 139 2.64 -7.54 56.25
C SER A 139 3.97 -7.52 55.47
N SER A 140 4.69 -6.40 55.59
CA SER A 140 5.95 -6.06 54.93
C SER A 140 7.20 -6.30 55.80
N ASN A 141 8.36 -6.36 55.13
CA ASN A 141 9.71 -5.86 55.50
C ASN A 141 10.70 -6.67 56.39
N ALA A 142 11.86 -6.94 55.76
CA ALA A 142 13.21 -6.44 56.10
C ALA A 142 14.29 -7.34 56.80
N LEU A 143 15.40 -7.52 56.06
CA LEU A 143 16.84 -7.31 56.41
C LEU A 143 17.80 -8.47 56.86
N VAL A 144 18.88 -8.62 56.05
CA VAL A 144 20.34 -8.63 56.37
C VAL A 144 21.15 -9.95 56.51
N ALA A 145 21.97 -10.18 55.45
CA ALA A 145 23.44 -10.41 55.36
C ALA A 145 24.19 -11.74 55.65
N ALA A 146 25.09 -12.02 54.67
CA ALA A 146 26.52 -12.42 54.75
C ALA A 146 26.95 -13.88 54.45
N SER A 147 27.78 -13.99 53.38
CA SER A 147 28.64 -15.10 52.87
C SER A 147 29.91 -15.32 53.76
N PRO A 148 31.02 -16.04 53.40
CA PRO A 148 31.40 -16.80 52.16
C PRO A 148 32.23 -18.12 52.36
N SER A 149 32.58 -18.84 51.27
CA SER A 149 33.95 -19.39 50.99
C SER A 149 34.04 -20.35 49.76
N SER A 150 35.09 -20.17 48.95
CA SER A 150 35.66 -21.08 47.91
C SER A 150 37.12 -21.43 48.30
N PRO A 151 37.96 -22.33 47.67
CA PRO A 151 38.43 -22.27 46.25
C PRO A 151 38.96 -23.56 45.50
N GLN A 152 38.88 -23.58 44.14
CA GLN A 152 39.87 -23.94 43.04
C GLN A 152 40.62 -25.33 42.97
N PRO A 153 41.37 -25.74 41.88
CA PRO A 153 41.53 -25.30 40.45
C PRO A 153 41.69 -26.38 39.29
N ILE A 154 41.37 -25.98 38.03
CA ILE A 154 41.97 -26.13 36.64
C ILE A 154 42.59 -27.50 36.14
N PRO A 155 42.52 -27.86 34.82
CA PRO A 155 43.48 -27.40 33.79
C PRO A 155 42.89 -26.94 32.44
N THR A 156 43.65 -26.04 31.83
CA THR A 156 43.54 -25.33 30.54
C THR A 156 43.97 -26.19 29.34
N ILE A 157 43.31 -26.04 28.19
CA ILE A 157 43.89 -26.30 26.86
C ILE A 157 43.54 -25.12 25.94
N ASN A 158 44.56 -24.47 25.39
CA ASN A 158 44.48 -23.53 24.28
C ASN A 158 44.56 -24.28 22.94
N SER A 159 43.75 -23.90 21.96
CA SER A 159 44.24 -23.54 20.61
C SER A 159 43.10 -22.97 19.76
N SER A 160 43.44 -21.89 19.09
CA SER A 160 42.80 -21.24 17.95
C SER A 160 42.15 -22.19 16.94
N ASP A 161 40.96 -21.83 16.47
CA ASP A 161 40.64 -21.75 15.03
C ASP A 161 39.45 -20.82 14.81
N TYR A 162 39.78 -19.60 14.36
CA TYR A 162 38.87 -18.69 13.68
C TYR A 162 38.55 -19.30 12.31
N ASN A 163 37.29 -19.66 12.05
CA ASN A 163 36.81 -19.85 10.68
C ASN A 163 35.88 -18.71 10.29
N GLN A 164 36.51 -17.81 9.56
CA GLN A 164 35.99 -16.66 8.85
C GLN A 164 35.10 -17.16 7.70
N TYR A 165 33.78 -17.06 7.83
CA TYR A 165 32.88 -17.25 6.70
C TYR A 165 33.03 -16.06 5.76
N ARG A 166 33.79 -16.33 4.69
CA ARG A 166 34.08 -15.45 3.57
C ARG A 166 32.77 -15.21 2.80
N LEU A 167 32.13 -14.05 3.03
CA LEU A 167 31.08 -13.53 2.18
C LEU A 167 31.63 -13.44 0.74
N LYS A 168 31.07 -14.26 -0.15
CA LYS A 168 31.28 -14.10 -1.59
C LYS A 168 30.45 -12.91 -2.03
N THR A 169 31.16 -11.92 -2.54
CA THR A 169 30.67 -10.74 -3.24
C THR A 169 29.59 -11.12 -4.24
N VAL A 170 28.40 -10.55 -4.10
CA VAL A 170 27.34 -10.57 -5.12
C VAL A 170 27.37 -9.26 -5.87
N PHE A 171 27.21 -9.41 -7.18
CA PHE A 171 27.46 -8.46 -8.25
C PHE A 171 26.40 -7.36 -8.27
N VAL A 172 26.83 -6.10 -8.21
CA VAL A 172 26.05 -4.91 -8.53
C VAL A 172 26.40 -4.53 -9.97
N PRO A 173 25.45 -4.28 -10.89
CA PRO A 173 25.77 -3.60 -12.13
C PRO A 173 26.03 -2.13 -11.79
N ASN A 174 27.30 -1.75 -11.60
CA ASN A 174 27.70 -0.36 -11.64
C ASN A 174 27.84 0.06 -13.11
N SER A 175 27.13 1.12 -13.46
CA SER A 175 27.41 1.98 -14.61
C SER A 175 28.89 2.40 -14.62
N MET A 176 29.60 2.08 -15.70
CA MET A 176 31.01 2.39 -15.89
C MET A 176 31.25 3.91 -15.94
N PRO A 177 32.30 4.43 -15.28
CA PRO A 177 32.81 5.77 -15.51
C PRO A 177 33.78 5.75 -16.70
N PHE A 178 33.50 6.53 -17.74
CA PHE A 178 34.49 6.90 -18.73
C PHE A 178 35.26 8.11 -18.21
N ASP A 179 36.52 7.92 -17.82
CA ASP A 179 37.51 8.99 -17.91
C ASP A 179 38.82 8.44 -18.49
N GLY A 180 39.32 9.17 -19.47
CA GLY A 180 40.37 8.77 -20.39
C GLY A 180 40.78 9.96 -21.24
N SER A 181 41.21 11.03 -20.59
CA SER A 181 41.86 12.18 -21.21
C SER A 181 43.02 11.74 -22.11
N SER A 182 42.97 12.13 -23.39
CA SER A 182 44.17 12.41 -24.19
C SER A 182 44.00 13.74 -24.93
N ASN A 183 44.88 14.66 -24.58
CA ASN A 183 45.00 16.03 -25.07
C ASN A 183 45.18 16.13 -26.59
N VAL A 184 44.41 17.00 -27.25
CA VAL A 184 44.94 17.91 -28.28
C VAL A 184 44.31 19.31 -28.10
N ASN A 185 45.19 20.29 -27.90
CA ASN A 185 44.93 21.72 -27.75
C ASN A 185 44.09 22.31 -28.90
N ILE A 186 43.29 23.35 -28.62
CA ILE A 186 43.45 24.69 -29.22
C ILE A 186 42.89 25.74 -28.24
N ARG A 187 43.69 26.77 -28.02
CA ARG A 187 43.47 27.92 -27.14
C ARG A 187 42.48 28.90 -27.78
N TYR A 188 41.60 29.49 -26.97
CA TYR A 188 41.16 30.87 -27.19
C TYR A 188 41.28 31.67 -25.90
N THR A 189 42.26 32.58 -25.91
CA THR A 189 42.49 33.63 -24.93
C THR A 189 41.43 34.72 -25.05
N SER A 190 41.02 35.23 -23.90
CA SER A 190 40.18 36.40 -23.69
C SER A 190 40.76 37.68 -24.30
N VAL A 191 39.88 38.53 -24.84
CA VAL A 191 40.09 39.98 -24.93
C VAL A 191 38.77 40.67 -24.62
N ALA A 192 38.82 41.59 -23.65
CA ALA A 192 37.73 42.46 -23.25
C ALA A 192 37.54 43.63 -24.24
N ALA A 193 36.32 44.17 -24.34
CA ALA A 193 36.09 45.62 -24.43
C ALA A 193 34.61 45.96 -24.24
N MET A 194 34.40 47.10 -23.57
CA MET A 194 33.13 47.75 -23.24
C MET A 194 32.48 48.44 -24.44
N VAL A 195 31.21 48.85 -24.29
CA VAL A 195 30.65 50.21 -24.47
C VAL A 195 29.22 50.17 -25.04
N GLY A 196 28.30 50.80 -24.29
CA GLY A 196 27.45 51.87 -24.82
C GLY A 196 26.09 51.52 -25.43
N ASP A 197 25.06 51.53 -24.56
CA ASP A 197 23.88 52.42 -24.54
C ASP A 197 23.14 52.85 -25.84
N THR A 198 21.85 53.12 -25.62
CA THR A 198 20.81 53.78 -26.47
C THR A 198 20.16 52.91 -27.56
N GLY A 199 18.84 52.87 -27.76
CA GLY A 199 17.70 53.56 -27.17
C GLY A 199 16.42 53.30 -28.01
N GLU A 200 15.26 53.55 -27.40
CA GLU A 200 13.92 53.80 -28.00
C GLU A 200 13.14 52.62 -28.65
N ARG A 201 12.02 52.14 -28.07
CA ARG A 201 10.61 52.63 -28.03
C ARG A 201 9.85 52.63 -29.38
N ILE A 202 8.69 51.95 -29.37
CA ILE A 202 7.33 52.29 -29.89
C ILE A 202 6.62 50.94 -30.16
N GLN A 203 5.67 50.49 -29.33
CA GLN A 203 4.23 50.81 -29.26
C GLN A 203 3.34 50.26 -30.40
N ASP A 204 2.31 49.52 -29.94
CA ASP A 204 0.91 49.55 -30.37
C ASP A 204 0.36 48.59 -31.45
N SER A 205 -0.41 47.62 -30.93
CA SER A 205 -1.89 47.57 -31.06
C SER A 205 -2.58 46.62 -32.07
N ASN A 206 -3.53 45.85 -31.51
CA ASN A 206 -4.88 45.48 -31.99
C ASN A 206 -5.08 44.56 -33.25
N SER A 207 -5.42 43.28 -33.00
CA SER A 207 -6.74 42.59 -33.17
C SER A 207 -7.73 43.06 -34.29
N PRO A 208 -8.73 42.29 -34.80
CA PRO A 208 -9.06 40.83 -34.76
C PRO A 208 -9.62 40.23 -36.11
N LEU A 209 -10.10 38.97 -36.07
CA LEU A 209 -11.27 38.37 -36.79
C LEU A 209 -11.08 37.44 -38.02
N ILE A 210 -11.56 36.19 -37.84
CA ILE A 210 -12.57 35.44 -38.61
C ILE A 210 -12.17 34.63 -39.89
N ASP A 211 -12.51 33.33 -39.77
CA ASP A 211 -12.97 32.29 -40.74
C ASP A 211 -12.08 31.52 -41.74
N SER A 212 -12.11 30.21 -41.53
CA SER A 212 -12.43 29.09 -42.46
C SER A 212 -11.51 28.71 -43.64
N CYS A 213 -10.91 27.53 -43.48
CA CYS A 213 -10.81 26.36 -44.38
C CYS A 213 -10.70 26.53 -45.92
N ILE A 214 -9.60 26.04 -46.54
CA ILE A 214 -9.50 24.79 -47.35
C ILE A 214 -8.14 24.75 -48.11
N ASP A 215 -7.49 23.59 -47.99
CA ASP A 215 -6.39 22.93 -48.74
C ASP A 215 -5.69 23.58 -49.95
N SER A 216 -4.34 23.56 -49.92
CA SER A 216 -3.49 23.17 -51.07
C SER A 216 -2.00 22.98 -50.69
N ILE A 217 -1.62 21.72 -50.48
CA ILE A 217 -0.41 20.97 -50.92
C ILE A 217 0.87 21.75 -51.33
N ILE A 218 1.93 21.48 -50.55
CA ILE A 218 3.40 21.40 -50.79
C ILE A 218 4.18 22.71 -51.09
N ASP A 219 5.02 23.11 -50.12
CA ASP A 219 6.45 23.31 -50.38
C ASP A 219 7.29 23.10 -49.10
N ASP A 220 8.42 22.44 -49.27
CA ASP A 220 9.30 21.88 -48.23
C ASP A 220 10.01 22.96 -47.38
N ASN A 221 9.80 22.90 -46.06
CA ASN A 221 10.77 23.19 -44.99
C ASN A 221 10.05 23.11 -43.62
N GLN A 222 9.69 21.89 -43.19
CA GLN A 222 9.31 21.66 -41.80
C GLN A 222 10.55 21.29 -41.00
N ILE A 223 11.01 22.26 -40.21
CA ILE A 223 11.60 21.99 -38.91
C ILE A 223 10.64 21.03 -38.20
N VAL A 224 11.12 19.85 -37.85
CA VAL A 224 10.37 18.89 -37.04
C VAL A 224 10.10 19.58 -35.71
N ASP A 225 8.89 20.12 -35.54
CA ASP A 225 8.37 20.51 -34.24
C ASP A 225 8.30 19.23 -33.41
N ILE A 226 9.31 19.06 -32.55
CA ILE A 226 9.26 18.17 -31.41
C ILE A 226 7.97 18.54 -30.67
N PRO A 227 7.05 17.60 -30.40
CA PRO A 227 5.86 17.92 -29.62
C PRO A 227 6.31 18.58 -28.33
N SER A 228 5.96 19.85 -28.14
CA SER A 228 6.16 20.55 -26.89
C SER A 228 5.61 19.66 -25.78
N LYS A 229 6.45 19.30 -24.80
CA LYS A 229 6.03 18.55 -23.60
C LYS A 229 4.67 19.10 -23.17
N LEU A 230 3.69 18.22 -23.03
CA LEU A 230 2.36 18.60 -22.55
C LEU A 230 2.54 19.52 -21.33
N PRO A 231 1.87 20.69 -21.30
CA PRO A 231 2.04 21.62 -20.20
C PRO A 231 1.70 20.90 -18.90
N GLU A 232 2.63 20.92 -17.95
CA GLU A 232 2.41 20.28 -16.66
C GLU A 232 1.17 20.87 -15.98
N ARG A 233 0.41 20.01 -15.30
CA ARG A 233 -0.75 20.44 -14.53
C ARG A 233 -0.35 21.46 -13.47
N ASP A 234 -1.09 22.57 -13.42
CA ASP A 234 -1.04 23.52 -12.31
C ASP A 234 -1.84 22.97 -11.11
N PHE A 235 -1.22 23.01 -9.94
CA PHE A 235 -1.81 22.59 -8.67
C PHE A 235 -2.18 23.77 -7.76
N ALA A 236 -1.98 25.01 -8.22
CA ALA A 236 -2.37 26.20 -7.48
C ALA A 236 -3.87 26.17 -7.14
N GLY A 237 -4.21 26.40 -5.87
CA GLY A 237 -5.59 26.40 -5.38
C GLY A 237 -6.22 25.02 -5.15
N THR A 238 -5.48 23.93 -5.37
CA THR A 238 -5.93 22.58 -4.97
C THR A 238 -5.87 22.40 -3.44
N PRO A 239 -6.60 21.42 -2.85
CA PRO A 239 -6.59 21.18 -1.41
C PRO A 239 -5.19 20.96 -0.85
N TYR A 240 -4.89 21.48 0.34
CA TYR A 240 -3.61 21.31 1.02
C TYR A 240 -3.39 19.85 1.43
N VAL A 241 -2.29 19.24 1.01
CA VAL A 241 -1.87 17.90 1.46
C VAL A 241 -0.56 18.05 2.24
N PRO A 242 -0.52 17.73 3.55
CA PRO A 242 0.68 17.86 4.35
C PRO A 242 1.76 16.88 3.89
N VAL A 243 3.00 17.35 3.89
CA VAL A 243 4.19 16.57 3.48
C VAL A 243 5.07 16.29 4.68
N TYR A 244 5.30 15.01 4.92
CA TYR A 244 6.22 14.51 5.93
C TYR A 244 7.46 13.93 5.25
N VAL A 245 8.58 13.86 5.97
CA VAL A 245 9.79 13.18 5.50
C VAL A 245 10.19 12.11 6.51
N MET A 246 10.37 10.87 6.03
CA MET A 246 10.83 9.80 6.90
C MET A 246 12.31 10.01 7.26
N LEU A 247 12.64 9.88 8.54
CA LEU A 247 14.01 10.00 9.05
C LEU A 247 14.86 8.77 8.68
N PRO A 248 16.20 8.83 8.71
CA PRO A 248 17.07 7.67 8.52
C PRO A 248 16.69 6.49 9.43
N LEU A 249 16.73 5.25 8.92
CA LEU A 249 16.36 4.04 9.68
C LEU A 249 17.15 3.91 10.99
N GLY A 250 18.46 4.22 10.92
CA GLY A 250 19.40 4.19 12.04
C GLY A 250 19.50 5.49 12.86
N VAL A 251 18.51 6.39 12.77
CA VAL A 251 18.55 7.66 13.53
C VAL A 251 18.66 7.43 15.04
N ILE A 252 18.10 6.32 15.55
CA ILE A 252 18.33 5.81 16.90
C ILE A 252 19.16 4.54 16.80
N ASN A 253 20.27 4.46 17.54
CA ASN A 253 21.15 3.28 17.54
C ASN A 253 20.62 2.17 18.48
N MET A 254 21.26 0.99 18.44
CA MET A 254 20.89 -0.19 19.27
C MET A 254 20.98 0.04 20.80
N LYS A 255 21.60 1.12 21.26
CA LYS A 255 21.64 1.51 22.68
C LYS A 255 20.52 2.49 23.05
N CYS A 256 19.61 2.77 22.12
CA CYS A 256 18.60 3.81 22.21
C CYS A 256 19.21 5.21 22.38
N GLU A 257 20.28 5.53 21.65
CA GLU A 257 20.89 6.86 21.62
C GLU A 257 20.65 7.50 20.25
N LEU A 258 20.39 8.81 20.23
CA LEU A 258 20.22 9.59 19.00
C LEU A 258 21.57 9.75 18.29
N VAL A 259 21.64 9.33 17.03
CA VAL A 259 22.85 9.43 16.20
C VAL A 259 22.96 10.83 15.61
N ASP A 260 24.15 11.42 15.72
CA ASP A 260 24.53 12.72 15.13
C ASP A 260 23.47 13.84 15.26
N PRO A 261 23.06 14.20 16.50
CA PRO A 261 21.97 15.15 16.73
C PRO A 261 22.20 16.52 16.08
N ASP A 262 23.45 16.99 16.01
CA ASP A 262 23.80 18.28 15.40
C ASP A 262 23.59 18.30 13.88
N ASP A 263 23.85 17.18 13.19
CA ASP A 263 23.64 17.10 11.75
C ASP A 263 22.16 16.96 11.43
N LEU A 264 21.46 16.09 12.16
CA LEU A 264 20.02 15.95 12.05
C LEU A 264 19.31 17.29 12.29
N LEU A 265 19.70 18.04 13.32
CA LEU A 265 19.13 19.36 13.59
C LEU A 265 19.31 20.34 12.41
N LYS A 266 20.45 20.30 11.71
CA LYS A 266 20.67 21.12 10.50
C LYS A 266 19.76 20.68 9.36
N GLN A 267 19.68 19.38 9.11
CA GLN A 267 18.83 18.80 8.07
C GLN A 267 17.34 19.14 8.31
N LEU A 268 16.86 19.00 9.54
CA LEU A 268 15.48 19.34 9.91
C LEU A 268 15.16 20.83 9.77
N ARG A 269 16.14 21.72 10.03
CA ARG A 269 15.97 23.17 9.76
C ARG A 269 15.83 23.45 8.27
N ILE A 270 16.56 22.73 7.43
CA ILE A 270 16.46 22.86 5.97
C ILE A 270 15.08 22.38 5.49
N LEU A 271 14.60 21.23 5.97
CA LEU A 271 13.24 20.76 5.69
C LEU A 271 12.17 21.76 6.13
N LYS A 272 12.30 22.31 7.35
CA LYS A 272 11.35 23.29 7.87
C LYS A 272 11.34 24.58 7.04
N ALA A 273 12.49 25.00 6.50
CA ALA A 273 12.60 26.22 5.69
C ALA A 273 11.84 26.14 4.36
N VAL A 274 11.61 24.92 3.83
CA VAL A 274 10.78 24.69 2.63
C VAL A 274 9.35 24.25 2.98
N ASN A 275 8.90 24.56 4.20
CA ASN A 275 7.56 24.31 4.71
C ASN A 275 7.15 22.83 4.88
N VAL A 276 8.09 21.89 4.96
CA VAL A 276 7.75 20.51 5.38
C VAL A 276 6.96 20.53 6.69
N ASP A 277 5.85 19.80 6.73
CA ASP A 277 4.89 19.79 7.84
C ASP A 277 5.43 19.06 9.06
N GLY A 278 6.14 17.96 8.81
CA GLY A 278 6.64 17.10 9.87
C GLY A 278 7.60 16.02 9.39
N VAL A 279 7.92 15.11 10.29
CA VAL A 279 8.76 13.95 10.00
C VAL A 279 8.11 12.67 10.50
N MET A 280 8.50 11.55 9.90
CA MET A 280 8.08 10.22 10.30
C MET A 280 9.27 9.42 10.82
N VAL A 281 9.07 8.65 11.89
CA VAL A 281 10.14 7.85 12.50
C VAL A 281 9.64 6.50 13.01
N ASP A 282 10.47 5.47 12.80
CA ASP A 282 10.29 4.15 13.38
C ASP A 282 10.65 4.13 14.87
N CYS A 283 9.70 3.76 15.72
CA CYS A 283 9.95 3.34 17.09
C CYS A 283 10.18 1.82 17.11
N TRP A 284 11.45 1.42 17.03
CA TRP A 284 11.86 0.02 16.92
C TRP A 284 11.63 -0.73 18.23
N TRP A 285 10.81 -1.79 18.17
CA TRP A 285 10.58 -2.66 19.31
C TRP A 285 11.88 -3.29 19.83
N GLY A 286 12.73 -3.73 18.90
CA GLY A 286 14.04 -4.33 19.19
C GLY A 286 15.05 -3.43 19.88
N ILE A 287 14.88 -2.11 19.82
CA ILE A 287 15.73 -1.14 20.52
C ILE A 287 15.15 -0.82 21.91
N VAL A 288 13.85 -0.56 21.95
CA VAL A 288 13.20 0.00 23.14
C VAL A 288 12.97 -1.05 24.23
N GLU A 289 12.58 -2.28 23.88
CA GLU A 289 12.36 -3.39 24.83
C GLU A 289 13.41 -4.51 24.62
N ALA A 290 14.65 -4.12 24.28
CA ALA A 290 15.68 -5.00 23.70
C ALA A 290 16.00 -6.26 24.53
N HIS A 291 16.20 -6.12 25.84
CA HIS A 291 16.80 -7.17 26.67
C HIS A 291 15.80 -7.86 27.59
N THR A 292 14.91 -7.11 28.23
CA THR A 292 13.99 -7.63 29.25
C THR A 292 12.55 -7.24 28.90
N PRO A 293 11.61 -8.19 28.95
CA PRO A 293 10.18 -7.91 28.90
C PRO A 293 9.78 -6.76 29.84
N GLN A 294 9.07 -5.76 29.30
CA GLN A 294 8.52 -4.60 30.01
C GLN A 294 9.55 -3.61 30.59
N GLU A 295 10.82 -3.71 30.20
CA GLU A 295 11.82 -2.68 30.48
C GLU A 295 12.01 -1.84 29.22
N TYR A 296 11.30 -0.71 29.15
CA TYR A 296 11.29 0.18 28.00
C TYR A 296 12.31 1.31 28.17
N ASN A 297 13.21 1.46 27.19
CA ASN A 297 14.12 2.59 27.09
C ASN A 297 13.71 3.51 25.93
N TRP A 298 13.30 4.73 26.26
CA TRP A 298 12.84 5.73 25.31
C TRP A 298 13.78 6.94 25.18
N SER A 299 14.98 6.87 25.77
CA SER A 299 15.86 8.05 25.95
C SER A 299 16.22 8.75 24.63
N GLY A 300 16.70 8.01 23.63
CA GLY A 300 17.04 8.55 22.31
C GLY A 300 15.83 9.15 21.58
N TYR A 301 14.67 8.48 21.64
CA TYR A 301 13.42 8.98 21.06
C TYR A 301 12.96 10.27 21.74
N LYS A 302 13.11 10.38 23.06
CA LYS A 302 12.80 11.61 23.80
C LYS A 302 13.64 12.79 23.34
N GLN A 303 14.95 12.59 23.18
CA GLN A 303 15.83 13.62 22.65
C GLN A 303 15.43 14.04 21.23
N LEU A 304 15.12 13.08 20.36
CA LEU A 304 14.66 13.32 19.00
C LEU A 304 13.36 14.14 18.97
N PHE A 305 12.35 13.73 19.75
CA PHE A 305 11.04 14.37 19.74
C PHE A 305 11.13 15.79 20.30
N GLN A 306 12.05 16.03 21.24
CA GLN A 306 12.34 17.36 21.75
C GLN A 306 12.87 18.29 20.65
N ILE A 307 13.81 17.81 19.82
CA ILE A 307 14.32 18.55 18.65
C ILE A 307 13.19 18.85 17.66
N VAL A 308 12.36 17.86 17.32
CA VAL A 308 11.22 18.02 16.40
C VAL A 308 10.24 19.08 16.91
N ARG A 309 9.91 19.03 18.22
CA ARG A 309 9.04 20.01 18.89
C ARG A 309 9.64 21.41 18.85
N GLU A 310 10.93 21.57 19.16
CA GLU A 310 11.62 22.87 19.15
C GLU A 310 11.66 23.52 17.76
N LEU A 311 11.68 22.71 16.69
CA LEU A 311 11.60 23.17 15.31
C LEU A 311 10.16 23.41 14.81
N ASN A 312 9.16 23.16 15.66
CA ASN A 312 7.74 23.27 15.31
C ASN A 312 7.38 22.43 14.07
N LEU A 313 7.92 21.20 14.02
CA LEU A 313 7.55 20.16 13.07
C LEU A 313 6.54 19.20 13.74
N LYS A 314 5.64 18.63 12.94
CA LYS A 314 4.77 17.52 13.37
C LYS A 314 5.54 16.20 13.34
N LEU A 315 5.00 15.21 14.03
CA LEU A 315 5.61 13.89 14.15
C LEU A 315 4.59 12.80 13.86
N GLN A 316 4.90 11.95 12.89
CA GLN A 316 4.27 10.65 12.69
C GLN A 316 5.18 9.58 13.27
N VAL A 317 4.62 8.65 14.04
CA VAL A 317 5.42 7.63 14.72
C VAL A 317 4.92 6.24 14.32
N VAL A 318 5.85 5.39 13.89
CA VAL A 318 5.57 3.98 13.58
C VAL A 318 5.85 3.12 14.80
N MET A 319 4.88 2.31 15.22
CA MET A 319 5.09 1.25 16.20
C MET A 319 5.70 0.04 15.47
N SER A 320 7.02 0.01 15.36
CA SER A 320 7.76 -0.92 14.49
C SER A 320 8.01 -2.25 15.21
N PHE A 321 7.00 -3.13 15.19
CA PHE A 321 7.02 -4.50 15.73
C PHE A 321 7.68 -5.53 14.81
N HIS A 322 8.61 -5.09 13.97
CA HIS A 322 9.30 -5.88 12.96
C HIS A 322 10.80 -5.60 12.97
N GLU A 323 11.58 -6.49 12.36
CA GLU A 323 13.00 -6.29 12.08
C GLU A 323 13.20 -5.28 10.96
N CYS A 324 14.16 -4.38 11.14
CA CYS A 324 14.77 -3.62 10.05
C CYS A 324 15.93 -4.45 9.49
N GLY A 325 16.00 -4.65 8.18
CA GLY A 325 17.07 -5.40 7.56
C GLY A 325 16.55 -6.58 6.74
N GLY A 326 17.06 -6.73 5.52
CA GLY A 326 16.70 -7.82 4.62
C GLY A 326 15.65 -7.46 3.57
N ASN A 327 15.06 -6.26 3.64
CA ASN A 327 14.20 -5.70 2.60
C ASN A 327 14.96 -4.68 1.74
N VAL A 328 14.41 -4.37 0.56
CA VAL A 328 14.98 -3.37 -0.35
C VAL A 328 14.93 -2.00 0.33
N GLY A 329 16.08 -1.34 0.43
CA GLY A 329 16.20 -0.01 1.05
C GLY A 329 16.67 0.00 2.51
N ASP A 330 16.79 -1.18 3.15
CA ASP A 330 17.33 -1.27 4.51
C ASP A 330 18.86 -1.16 4.50
N ASP A 331 19.40 -0.11 5.12
CA ASP A 331 20.83 0.13 5.29
C ASP A 331 21.34 -0.23 6.70
N VAL A 332 20.43 -0.57 7.61
CA VAL A 332 20.71 -1.00 8.98
C VAL A 332 20.00 -2.31 9.31
N CYS A 333 20.56 -3.04 10.28
CA CYS A 333 19.97 -4.27 10.82
C CYS A 333 19.55 -4.04 12.28
N ILE A 334 18.25 -4.03 12.53
CA ILE A 334 17.63 -3.86 13.85
C ILE A 334 16.67 -5.04 14.05
N PRO A 335 17.10 -6.11 14.73
CA PRO A 335 16.29 -7.31 14.91
C PRO A 335 15.14 -7.07 15.89
N LEU A 336 14.22 -8.04 16.00
CA LEU A 336 13.29 -8.13 17.14
C LEU A 336 14.06 -8.22 18.49
N PRO A 337 13.41 -7.94 19.65
CA PRO A 337 14.09 -8.01 20.94
C PRO A 337 14.80 -9.35 21.17
N GLN A 338 15.96 -9.29 21.82
CA GLN A 338 16.80 -10.46 22.07
C GLN A 338 16.04 -11.55 22.83
N TRP A 339 15.22 -11.17 23.81
CA TRP A 339 14.42 -12.13 24.59
C TRP A 339 13.35 -12.85 23.74
N VAL A 340 12.89 -12.26 22.64
CA VAL A 340 11.99 -12.90 21.66
C VAL A 340 12.78 -13.88 20.81
N ALA A 341 13.95 -13.46 20.33
CA ALA A 341 14.86 -14.34 19.59
C ALA A 341 15.20 -15.61 20.40
N GLU A 342 15.51 -15.48 21.69
CA GLU A 342 15.73 -16.61 22.60
C GLU A 342 14.55 -17.58 22.66
N ILE A 343 13.31 -17.06 22.68
CA ILE A 343 12.10 -17.89 22.64
C ILE A 343 12.03 -18.60 21.29
N GLY A 344 12.28 -17.89 20.19
CA GLY A 344 12.28 -18.44 18.83
C GLY A 344 13.26 -19.60 18.62
N HIS A 345 14.39 -19.63 19.36
CA HIS A 345 15.31 -20.78 19.33
C HIS A 345 14.68 -22.05 19.92
N THR A 346 13.83 -21.90 20.95
CA THR A 346 13.17 -23.03 21.62
C THR A 346 11.79 -23.37 21.05
N ASN A 347 11.12 -22.37 20.47
CA ASN A 347 9.81 -22.45 19.86
C ASN A 347 9.83 -21.68 18.53
N PRO A 348 10.33 -22.29 17.44
CA PRO A 348 10.44 -21.62 16.15
C PRO A 348 9.09 -21.28 15.51
N ASP A 349 8.00 -21.89 15.96
CA ASP A 349 6.65 -21.62 15.46
C ASP A 349 6.06 -20.28 15.94
N ILE A 350 6.80 -19.48 16.72
CA ILE A 350 6.42 -18.07 16.95
C ILE A 350 6.59 -17.21 15.69
N TYR A 351 7.28 -17.72 14.67
CA TYR A 351 7.57 -17.04 13.41
C TYR A 351 6.77 -17.63 12.25
N PHE A 352 6.48 -16.79 11.26
CA PHE A 352 5.87 -17.25 10.01
C PHE A 352 6.75 -18.31 9.35
N THR A 353 6.07 -19.27 8.71
CA THR A 353 6.73 -20.48 8.20
C THR A 353 6.15 -20.85 6.85
N ASP A 354 7.04 -21.12 5.89
CA ASP A 354 6.70 -21.60 4.56
C ASP A 354 6.55 -23.13 4.51
N LYS A 355 6.16 -23.65 3.35
CA LYS A 355 5.86 -25.08 3.18
C LYS A 355 7.09 -25.99 3.39
N GLU A 356 8.30 -25.49 3.13
CA GLU A 356 9.56 -26.19 3.42
C GLU A 356 9.99 -26.11 4.90
N GLY A 357 9.24 -25.36 5.73
CA GLY A 357 9.54 -25.20 7.15
C GLY A 357 10.58 -24.13 7.45
N ARG A 358 10.95 -23.29 6.49
CA ARG A 358 11.84 -22.14 6.72
C ARG A 358 11.08 -21.08 7.52
N ARG A 359 11.76 -20.48 8.49
CA ARG A 359 11.19 -19.51 9.44
C ARG A 359 11.58 -18.10 9.03
N ASN A 360 10.64 -17.17 9.09
CA ASN A 360 10.92 -15.75 8.90
C ASN A 360 10.91 -15.03 10.26
N PRO A 361 12.08 -14.64 10.81
CA PRO A 361 12.18 -13.98 12.12
C PRO A 361 11.85 -12.48 12.10
N GLU A 362 11.46 -11.91 10.95
CA GLU A 362 11.23 -10.47 10.80
C GLU A 362 10.07 -9.96 11.67
N CYS A 363 9.04 -10.78 11.89
CA CYS A 363 7.92 -10.46 12.79
C CYS A 363 7.30 -11.73 13.37
N LEU A 364 6.46 -11.56 14.39
CA LEU A 364 5.75 -12.68 15.02
C LEU A 364 4.61 -13.19 14.12
N SER A 365 4.44 -14.52 14.05
CA SER A 365 3.26 -15.12 13.40
C SER A 365 1.98 -14.73 14.13
N TRP A 366 0.96 -14.34 13.37
CA TRP A 366 -0.37 -14.04 13.92
C TRP A 366 -1.04 -15.25 14.57
N GLY A 367 -0.53 -16.47 14.32
CA GLY A 367 -0.95 -17.69 15.02
C GLY A 367 -0.80 -17.60 16.54
N ILE A 368 0.14 -16.78 17.04
CA ILE A 368 0.39 -16.62 18.48
C ILE A 368 -0.28 -15.40 19.13
N ASP A 369 -1.13 -14.66 18.39
CA ASP A 369 -1.86 -13.50 18.89
C ASP A 369 -2.60 -13.77 20.22
N LYS A 370 -3.10 -14.99 20.39
CA LYS A 370 -3.89 -15.43 21.55
C LYS A 370 -3.19 -16.49 22.41
N GLU A 371 -1.95 -16.85 22.08
CA GLU A 371 -1.22 -17.93 22.74
C GLU A 371 -0.17 -17.34 23.69
N ARG A 372 -0.14 -17.79 24.96
CA ARG A 372 0.72 -17.23 26.02
C ARG A 372 2.14 -17.79 25.97
N VAL A 373 2.82 -17.60 24.85
CA VAL A 373 4.13 -18.20 24.55
C VAL A 373 5.29 -17.21 24.65
N LEU A 374 5.01 -15.94 24.98
CA LEU A 374 6.00 -14.88 25.14
C LEU A 374 6.23 -14.58 26.62
N ARG A 375 6.85 -15.54 27.34
CA ARG A 375 7.08 -15.49 28.80
C ARG A 375 5.79 -15.20 29.59
N GLY A 376 4.70 -15.87 29.20
CA GLY A 376 3.38 -15.75 29.85
C GLY A 376 2.45 -14.69 29.23
N ARG A 377 2.93 -13.88 28.27
CA ARG A 377 2.12 -12.93 27.50
C ARG A 377 1.75 -13.48 26.12
N THR A 378 0.67 -12.98 25.54
CA THR A 378 0.35 -13.16 24.11
C THR A 378 1.01 -12.08 23.25
N ALA A 379 1.08 -12.26 21.92
CA ALA A 379 1.67 -11.23 21.05
C ALA A 379 0.91 -9.90 21.11
N VAL A 380 -0.43 -9.93 21.11
CA VAL A 380 -1.22 -8.69 21.20
C VAL A 380 -1.10 -7.99 22.55
N GLU A 381 -0.85 -8.72 23.65
CA GLU A 381 -0.55 -8.11 24.96
C GLU A 381 0.81 -7.40 24.94
N VAL A 382 1.81 -7.99 24.30
CA VAL A 382 3.13 -7.37 24.13
C VAL A 382 3.03 -6.07 23.34
N TYR A 383 2.31 -6.07 22.21
CA TYR A 383 2.09 -4.86 21.41
C TYR A 383 1.35 -3.78 22.20
N PHE A 384 0.31 -4.16 22.95
CA PHE A 384 -0.43 -3.21 23.77
C PHE A 384 0.39 -2.63 24.92
N ASP A 385 1.19 -3.44 25.63
CA ASP A 385 2.06 -2.94 26.70
C ASP A 385 3.09 -1.94 26.15
N TYR A 386 3.66 -2.21 24.96
CA TYR A 386 4.58 -1.30 24.27
C TYR A 386 3.91 0.03 23.90
N MET A 387 2.75 -0.02 23.22
CA MET A 387 1.96 1.16 22.85
C MET A 387 1.56 1.98 24.09
N ARG A 388 1.17 1.31 25.18
CA ARG A 388 0.84 1.98 26.44
C ARG A 388 2.07 2.65 27.07
N SER A 389 3.24 2.00 27.05
CA SER A 389 4.47 2.61 27.54
C SER A 389 4.83 3.85 26.73
N PHE A 390 4.71 3.80 25.40
CA PHE A 390 4.93 4.94 24.52
C PHE A 390 3.97 6.09 24.85
N ARG A 391 2.66 5.79 24.95
CA ARG A 391 1.63 6.78 25.30
C ARG A 391 1.97 7.51 26.60
N VAL A 392 2.38 6.78 27.64
CA VAL A 392 2.69 7.35 28.96
C VAL A 392 3.97 8.18 28.92
N GLU A 393 5.03 7.69 28.28
CA GLU A 393 6.31 8.39 28.23
C GLU A 393 6.22 9.72 27.47
N PHE A 394 5.41 9.77 26.41
CA PHE A 394 5.29 10.92 25.51
C PHE A 394 4.00 11.72 25.66
N ASP A 395 3.29 11.60 26.79
CA ASP A 395 2.02 12.28 27.05
C ASP A 395 2.06 13.78 26.72
N GLU A 396 3.13 14.47 27.13
CA GLU A 396 3.32 15.89 26.84
C GLU A 396 3.34 16.23 25.35
N PHE A 397 3.77 15.30 24.47
CA PHE A 397 3.84 15.50 23.03
C PHE A 397 2.48 15.27 22.36
N PHE A 398 1.66 14.38 22.93
CA PHE A 398 0.26 14.21 22.52
C PHE A 398 -0.58 15.43 22.94
N GLU A 399 -0.45 15.90 24.19
CA GLU A 399 -1.18 17.09 24.67
C GLU A 399 -0.81 18.35 23.89
N ALA A 400 0.47 18.50 23.54
CA ALA A 400 0.95 19.61 22.71
C ALA A 400 0.59 19.46 21.21
N GLY A 401 0.00 18.32 20.80
CA GLY A 401 -0.33 18.01 19.42
C GLY A 401 0.88 17.93 18.49
N VAL A 402 2.07 17.60 19.02
CA VAL A 402 3.29 17.40 18.22
C VAL A 402 3.18 16.09 17.45
N ILE A 403 2.78 15.02 18.14
CA ILE A 403 2.46 13.73 17.52
C ILE A 403 1.10 13.86 16.82
N SER A 404 1.10 13.80 15.49
CA SER A 404 -0.12 13.94 14.68
C SER A 404 -0.76 12.59 14.35
N GLU A 405 0.01 11.51 14.31
CA GLU A 405 -0.47 10.19 13.92
C GLU A 405 0.44 9.08 14.47
N ILE A 406 -0.17 7.93 14.78
CA ILE A 406 0.53 6.69 15.11
C ILE A 406 0.24 5.66 14.01
N GLU A 407 1.26 5.28 13.26
CA GLU A 407 1.17 4.13 12.37
C GLU A 407 1.47 2.84 13.15
N VAL A 408 0.56 1.87 13.09
CA VAL A 408 0.69 0.62 13.83
C VAL A 408 1.25 -0.46 12.90
N GLY A 409 2.45 -0.96 13.19
CA GLY A 409 3.04 -2.06 12.43
C GLY A 409 2.27 -3.36 12.63
N LEU A 410 1.89 -4.04 11.53
CA LEU A 410 1.03 -5.23 11.57
C LEU A 410 1.68 -6.49 10.96
N GLY A 411 2.95 -6.42 10.59
CA GLY A 411 3.65 -7.51 9.93
C GLY A 411 5.04 -7.11 9.44
N PRO A 412 5.61 -7.83 8.46
CA PRO A 412 6.92 -7.53 7.88
C PRO A 412 6.93 -6.13 7.25
N CYS A 413 8.04 -5.40 7.38
CA CYS A 413 8.15 -3.97 7.07
C CYS A 413 7.10 -3.06 7.78
N GLY A 414 6.43 -3.55 8.83
CA GLY A 414 5.29 -2.86 9.44
C GLY A 414 3.99 -2.97 8.65
N GLU A 415 4.01 -3.64 7.50
CA GLU A 415 2.87 -3.74 6.59
C GLU A 415 1.89 -4.84 7.02
N LEU A 416 0.60 -4.62 6.79
CA LEU A 416 -0.43 -5.65 6.96
C LEU A 416 -0.38 -6.67 5.81
N ARG A 417 0.52 -7.64 5.91
CA ARG A 417 0.66 -8.77 4.96
C ARG A 417 1.40 -9.95 5.57
N TYR A 418 1.38 -11.08 4.88
CA TYR A 418 2.30 -12.17 5.13
C TYR A 418 3.70 -11.89 4.52
N PRO A 419 4.78 -12.49 5.04
CA PRO A 419 6.12 -12.37 4.46
C PRO A 419 6.32 -13.29 3.24
N SER A 420 5.45 -13.18 2.22
CA SER A 420 5.38 -14.13 1.09
C SER A 420 6.48 -13.97 0.04
N TYR A 421 7.24 -12.88 0.06
CA TYR A 421 8.29 -12.55 -0.92
C TYR A 421 9.64 -12.22 -0.26
N SER A 422 10.02 -12.99 0.76
CA SER A 422 11.28 -12.78 1.49
C SER A 422 12.51 -13.07 0.62
N VAL A 423 13.35 -12.05 0.40
CA VAL A 423 14.63 -12.17 -0.32
C VAL A 423 15.57 -13.14 0.41
N ASN A 424 15.53 -13.14 1.74
CA ASN A 424 16.30 -14.07 2.58
C ASN A 424 15.94 -15.55 2.33
N ASN A 425 14.70 -15.81 1.89
CA ASN A 425 14.24 -17.15 1.51
C ASN A 425 14.43 -17.45 0.01
N GLY A 426 15.12 -16.56 -0.73
CA GLY A 426 15.48 -16.75 -2.14
C GLY A 426 14.42 -16.28 -3.13
N TRP A 427 13.41 -15.54 -2.69
CA TRP A 427 12.47 -14.88 -3.61
C TRP A 427 13.18 -13.82 -4.46
N ARG A 428 12.74 -13.68 -5.71
CA ARG A 428 13.18 -12.65 -6.66
C ARG A 428 11.96 -12.14 -7.40
N TYR A 429 11.93 -10.83 -7.65
CA TYR A 429 10.92 -10.24 -8.51
C TYR A 429 11.00 -10.82 -9.93
N PRO A 430 9.87 -11.12 -10.60
CA PRO A 430 8.47 -10.99 -10.15
C PRO A 430 7.86 -12.31 -9.63
N GLY A 431 8.54 -13.14 -8.84
CA GLY A 431 8.00 -14.43 -8.38
C GLY A 431 6.66 -14.34 -7.64
N ILE A 432 5.80 -15.37 -7.76
CA ILE A 432 4.47 -15.40 -7.10
C ILE A 432 4.50 -15.41 -5.56
N GLY A 433 5.66 -15.70 -4.95
CA GLY A 433 5.79 -15.85 -3.50
C GLY A 433 5.27 -17.20 -2.99
N GLU A 434 5.18 -17.36 -1.67
CA GLU A 434 4.63 -18.57 -1.04
C GLU A 434 3.73 -18.26 0.15
N PHE A 435 2.72 -19.12 0.39
CA PHE A 435 1.87 -19.05 1.59
C PHE A 435 2.68 -19.28 2.87
N GLN A 436 2.51 -18.41 3.87
CA GLN A 436 3.33 -18.38 5.10
C GLN A 436 2.54 -18.87 6.32
N CYS A 437 1.84 -20.00 6.20
CA CYS A 437 0.89 -20.49 7.20
C CYS A 437 1.24 -21.83 7.87
N TYR A 438 2.49 -22.27 7.73
CA TYR A 438 2.90 -23.63 8.11
C TYR A 438 3.45 -23.73 9.54
N ASP A 439 3.39 -22.66 10.33
CA ASP A 439 3.68 -22.75 11.76
C ASP A 439 2.58 -23.55 12.48
N GLN A 440 2.93 -24.17 13.60
CA GLN A 440 2.01 -25.07 14.31
C GLN A 440 0.70 -24.38 14.75
N TYR A 441 0.71 -23.07 14.99
CA TYR A 441 -0.45 -22.34 15.49
C TYR A 441 -1.42 -22.00 14.36
N LEU A 442 -0.92 -21.53 13.22
CA LEU A 442 -1.73 -21.32 12.02
C LEU A 442 -2.26 -22.64 11.45
N LEU A 443 -1.47 -23.73 11.45
CA LEU A 443 -1.97 -25.04 11.06
C LEU A 443 -3.08 -25.55 11.99
N LYS A 444 -2.98 -25.27 13.31
CA LYS A 444 -4.05 -25.57 14.27
C LYS A 444 -5.30 -24.71 14.01
N SER A 445 -5.13 -23.44 13.63
CA SER A 445 -6.23 -22.56 13.22
C SER A 445 -6.94 -23.08 11.96
N LEU A 446 -6.16 -23.43 10.93
CA LEU A 446 -6.66 -23.99 9.68
C LEU A 446 -7.44 -25.29 9.89
N ARG A 447 -6.90 -26.19 10.74
CA ARG A 447 -7.58 -27.44 11.09
C ARG A 447 -8.95 -27.21 11.72
N LYS A 448 -9.05 -26.28 12.67
CA LYS A 448 -10.33 -25.89 13.27
C LYS A 448 -11.30 -25.33 12.24
N ALA A 449 -10.83 -24.50 11.31
CA ALA A 449 -11.66 -23.94 10.25
C ALA A 449 -12.18 -25.04 9.29
N ALA A 450 -11.34 -26.01 8.94
CA ALA A 450 -11.69 -27.13 8.09
C ALA A 450 -12.70 -28.08 8.76
N GLU A 451 -12.51 -28.39 10.04
CA GLU A 451 -13.44 -29.16 10.87
C GLU A 451 -14.80 -28.47 10.99
N ALA A 452 -14.82 -27.14 11.21
CA ALA A 452 -16.06 -26.36 11.28
C ALA A 452 -16.87 -26.36 9.97
N ARG A 453 -16.21 -26.53 8.82
CA ARG A 453 -16.88 -26.72 7.52
C ARG A 453 -17.26 -28.18 7.23
N GLY A 454 -16.92 -29.13 8.09
CA GLY A 454 -17.16 -30.57 7.87
C GLY A 454 -16.21 -31.21 6.85
N HIS A 455 -15.08 -30.57 6.56
CA HIS A 455 -14.12 -31.02 5.55
C HIS A 455 -12.70 -31.10 6.12
N SER A 456 -12.48 -31.93 7.15
CA SER A 456 -11.17 -32.04 7.83
C SER A 456 -9.98 -32.34 6.90
N PHE A 457 -10.21 -32.94 5.73
CA PHE A 457 -9.16 -33.17 4.74
C PHE A 457 -8.66 -31.89 4.06
N TRP A 458 -9.36 -30.76 4.20
CA TRP A 458 -8.92 -29.42 3.79
C TRP A 458 -7.98 -28.73 4.80
N ALA A 459 -7.64 -29.38 5.91
CA ALA A 459 -6.77 -28.82 6.96
C ALA A 459 -5.28 -28.77 6.57
N ARG A 460 -4.95 -28.24 5.39
CA ARG A 460 -3.59 -28.14 4.85
C ARG A 460 -3.46 -26.96 3.89
N GLY A 461 -2.23 -26.53 3.61
CA GLY A 461 -1.95 -25.58 2.53
C GLY A 461 -2.06 -26.23 1.15
N PRO A 462 -2.16 -25.45 0.05
CA PRO A 462 -2.27 -26.02 -1.29
C PRO A 462 -1.00 -26.74 -1.75
N ASP A 463 -1.15 -27.99 -2.21
CA ASP A 463 -0.03 -28.86 -2.59
C ASP A 463 0.59 -28.49 -3.96
N ASN A 464 -0.12 -27.71 -4.79
CA ASN A 464 0.22 -27.38 -6.18
C ASN A 464 0.40 -25.86 -6.42
N ALA A 465 0.72 -25.10 -5.37
CA ALA A 465 0.94 -23.66 -5.42
C ALA A 465 2.30 -23.22 -6.02
N GLY A 466 3.13 -24.15 -6.50
CA GLY A 466 4.48 -23.81 -6.96
C GLY A 466 5.39 -23.39 -5.81
N SER A 467 6.43 -22.61 -6.11
CA SER A 467 7.41 -22.06 -5.17
C SER A 467 7.58 -20.55 -5.34
N TYR A 468 8.38 -19.89 -4.48
CA TYR A 468 8.58 -18.44 -4.47
C TYR A 468 8.74 -17.79 -5.85
N ASN A 469 9.52 -18.41 -6.74
CA ASN A 469 9.88 -17.85 -8.06
C ASN A 469 9.13 -18.52 -9.22
N SER A 470 8.07 -19.28 -8.95
CA SER A 470 7.20 -19.82 -10.00
C SER A 470 6.40 -18.69 -10.66
N GLN A 471 5.92 -18.92 -11.87
CA GLN A 471 4.93 -18.06 -12.53
C GLN A 471 3.52 -18.63 -12.34
N PRO A 472 2.45 -17.82 -12.35
CA PRO A 472 1.10 -18.33 -12.10
C PRO A 472 0.70 -19.48 -13.01
N HIS A 473 1.00 -19.37 -14.31
CA HIS A 473 0.66 -20.37 -15.33
C HIS A 473 1.41 -21.71 -15.20
N ASP A 474 2.54 -21.73 -14.48
CA ASP A 474 3.31 -22.95 -14.23
C ASP A 474 2.76 -23.78 -13.05
N THR A 475 1.79 -23.22 -12.31
CA THR A 475 1.25 -23.85 -11.11
C THR A 475 -0.14 -24.42 -11.35
N GLY A 476 -0.47 -25.53 -10.69
CA GLY A 476 -1.85 -26.06 -10.73
C GLY A 476 -2.83 -25.20 -9.93
N PHE A 477 -2.33 -24.44 -8.94
CA PHE A 477 -3.17 -23.62 -8.09
C PHE A 477 -3.53 -22.28 -8.73
N PHE A 478 -2.57 -21.54 -9.29
CA PHE A 478 -2.74 -20.15 -9.75
C PHE A 478 -2.94 -19.99 -11.26
N CYS A 479 -2.83 -21.04 -12.06
CA CYS A 479 -3.08 -20.95 -13.49
C CYS A 479 -4.55 -20.58 -13.79
N ASP A 480 -4.83 -20.17 -15.03
CA ASP A 480 -6.20 -19.84 -15.44
C ASP A 480 -7.14 -21.05 -15.27
N GLY A 481 -8.19 -20.87 -14.46
CA GLY A 481 -9.11 -21.97 -14.08
C GLY A 481 -8.53 -22.96 -13.06
N GLY A 482 -7.40 -22.62 -12.42
CA GLY A 482 -6.72 -23.44 -11.42
C GLY A 482 -7.46 -23.54 -10.07
N ASP A 483 -6.84 -24.26 -9.13
CA ASP A 483 -7.47 -24.62 -7.86
C ASP A 483 -7.79 -23.43 -6.95
N TYR A 484 -7.22 -22.24 -7.18
CA TYR A 484 -7.55 -21.02 -6.42
C TYR A 484 -9.06 -20.71 -6.43
N ASP A 485 -9.76 -21.05 -7.53
CA ASP A 485 -11.21 -20.82 -7.68
C ASP A 485 -12.07 -22.06 -7.36
N SER A 486 -11.44 -23.18 -6.98
CA SER A 486 -12.13 -24.41 -6.54
C SER A 486 -12.81 -24.23 -5.17
N TYR A 487 -13.65 -25.20 -4.76
CA TYR A 487 -14.22 -25.20 -3.41
C TYR A 487 -13.16 -25.17 -2.31
N TYR A 488 -12.06 -25.91 -2.51
CA TYR A 488 -10.95 -25.92 -1.57
C TYR A 488 -10.17 -24.61 -1.59
N GLY A 489 -9.81 -24.09 -2.77
CA GLY A 489 -9.08 -22.82 -2.90
C GLY A 489 -9.85 -21.65 -2.30
N ARG A 490 -11.15 -21.55 -2.59
CA ARG A 490 -12.04 -20.53 -1.98
C ARG A 490 -12.13 -20.66 -0.47
N PHE A 491 -12.13 -21.88 0.08
CA PHE A 491 -12.04 -22.11 1.52
C PHE A 491 -10.71 -21.63 2.10
N PHE A 492 -9.60 -22.10 1.53
CA PHE A 492 -8.26 -21.82 2.02
C PHE A 492 -7.93 -20.32 1.96
N LEU A 493 -8.17 -19.68 0.82
CA LEU A 493 -7.91 -18.25 0.62
C LEU A 493 -8.82 -17.37 1.49
N ASN A 494 -10.08 -17.77 1.72
CA ASN A 494 -10.96 -17.09 2.66
C ASN A 494 -10.42 -17.19 4.09
N TRP A 495 -9.99 -18.37 4.53
CA TRP A 495 -9.36 -18.53 5.84
C TRP A 495 -8.07 -17.69 5.97
N TYR A 496 -7.17 -17.79 4.99
CA TYR A 496 -5.86 -17.14 5.03
C TYR A 496 -6.00 -15.60 5.07
N SER A 497 -6.83 -15.03 4.20
CA SER A 497 -7.14 -13.59 4.24
C SER A 497 -7.92 -13.16 5.50
N GLN A 498 -8.80 -14.01 6.03
CA GLN A 498 -9.53 -13.69 7.26
C GLN A 498 -8.60 -13.63 8.47
N VAL A 499 -7.56 -14.48 8.54
CA VAL A 499 -6.56 -14.43 9.62
C VAL A 499 -5.83 -13.07 9.63
N LEU A 500 -5.49 -12.54 8.45
CA LEU A 500 -4.92 -11.20 8.27
C LEU A 500 -5.85 -10.11 8.81
N VAL A 501 -7.12 -10.11 8.37
CA VAL A 501 -8.11 -9.11 8.82
C VAL A 501 -8.36 -9.21 10.33
N ASP A 502 -8.45 -10.43 10.86
CA ASP A 502 -8.67 -10.69 12.28
C ASP A 502 -7.48 -10.26 13.15
N HIS A 503 -6.25 -10.36 12.64
CA HIS A 503 -5.04 -9.86 13.30
C HIS A 503 -5.10 -8.34 13.44
N ALA A 504 -5.29 -7.63 12.33
CA ALA A 504 -5.41 -6.18 12.32
C ALA A 504 -6.55 -5.70 13.23
N ASP A 505 -7.71 -6.37 13.20
CA ASP A 505 -8.85 -6.02 14.04
C ASP A 505 -8.52 -6.05 15.54
N ARG A 506 -7.73 -7.04 15.98
CA ARG A 506 -7.31 -7.17 17.39
C ARG A 506 -6.31 -6.09 17.77
N VAL A 507 -5.27 -5.90 16.96
CA VAL A 507 -4.19 -4.97 17.29
C VAL A 507 -4.70 -3.53 17.24
N LEU A 508 -5.49 -3.16 16.24
CA LEU A 508 -6.06 -1.81 16.13
C LEU A 508 -7.09 -1.52 17.21
N SER A 509 -7.87 -2.52 17.66
CA SER A 509 -8.74 -2.34 18.83
C SER A 509 -7.95 -1.94 20.08
N LEU A 510 -6.74 -2.48 20.26
CA LEU A 510 -5.86 -2.17 21.39
C LEU A 510 -5.11 -0.85 21.17
N ALA A 511 -4.68 -0.55 19.94
CA ALA A 511 -4.06 0.72 19.58
C ALA A 511 -5.03 1.89 19.80
N LYS A 512 -6.29 1.74 19.39
CA LYS A 512 -7.36 2.71 19.64
C LYS A 512 -7.56 3.01 21.12
N LEU A 513 -7.42 1.98 21.96
CA LEU A 513 -7.51 2.14 23.42
C LEU A 513 -6.27 2.84 23.98
N ALA A 514 -5.06 2.54 23.48
CA ALA A 514 -3.82 3.15 23.92
C ALA A 514 -3.69 4.62 23.50
N PHE A 515 -4.21 4.97 22.32
CA PHE A 515 -4.05 6.28 21.68
C PHE A 515 -5.38 7.00 21.50
N GLU A 516 -6.27 6.89 22.49
CA GLU A 516 -7.57 7.57 22.44
C GLU A 516 -7.39 9.07 22.16
N GLY A 517 -8.08 9.57 21.12
CA GLY A 517 -8.00 10.95 20.67
C GLY A 517 -6.87 11.27 19.68
N THR A 518 -6.03 10.31 19.30
CA THR A 518 -5.00 10.45 18.26
C THR A 518 -5.34 9.62 17.03
N CYS A 519 -5.02 10.13 15.84
CA CYS A 519 -5.16 9.37 14.60
C CYS A 519 -4.25 8.14 14.63
N ILE A 520 -4.80 6.98 14.26
CA ILE A 520 -4.04 5.76 14.02
C ILE A 520 -4.10 5.40 12.55
N ALA A 521 -3.01 4.86 12.01
CA ALA A 521 -2.91 4.43 10.62
C ALA A 521 -2.34 3.02 10.52
N THR A 522 -2.53 2.40 9.36
CA THR A 522 -1.91 1.12 9.01
C THR A 522 -1.32 1.17 7.62
N LYS A 523 -0.13 0.61 7.46
CA LYS A 523 0.51 0.47 6.17
C LYS A 523 0.04 -0.78 5.44
N LEU A 524 -0.31 -0.64 4.17
CA LEU A 524 -0.69 -1.72 3.28
C LEU A 524 0.25 -1.76 2.07
N SER A 525 0.73 -2.95 1.72
CA SER A 525 1.73 -3.14 0.68
C SER A 525 1.14 -3.13 -0.74
N GLY A 526 1.80 -2.47 -1.68
CA GLY A 526 1.44 -2.44 -3.09
C GLY A 526 1.99 -3.64 -3.88
N ILE A 527 1.27 -4.77 -3.86
CA ILE A 527 1.67 -5.99 -4.59
C ILE A 527 1.15 -5.93 -6.04
N HIS A 528 1.90 -5.25 -6.90
CA HIS A 528 1.45 -4.92 -8.26
C HIS A 528 1.77 -5.96 -9.34
N TRP A 529 2.69 -6.90 -9.08
CA TRP A 529 3.05 -7.94 -10.04
C TRP A 529 2.02 -9.08 -10.04
N TRP A 530 1.81 -9.69 -11.22
CA TRP A 530 0.72 -10.61 -11.54
C TRP A 530 -0.70 -10.06 -11.42
N TYR A 531 -0.88 -8.76 -11.18
CA TYR A 531 -2.20 -8.13 -11.07
C TYR A 531 -3.04 -8.29 -12.35
N LYS A 532 -2.41 -8.39 -13.53
CA LYS A 532 -3.13 -8.62 -14.81
C LYS A 532 -3.52 -10.09 -15.04
N THR A 533 -3.19 -11.01 -14.14
CA THR A 533 -3.60 -12.43 -14.23
C THR A 533 -4.95 -12.66 -13.57
N ALA A 534 -5.69 -13.72 -13.91
CA ALA A 534 -6.99 -13.97 -13.27
C ALA A 534 -6.87 -14.31 -11.77
N SER A 535 -5.76 -14.94 -11.36
CA SER A 535 -5.55 -15.38 -9.98
C SER A 535 -4.96 -14.32 -9.07
N HIS A 536 -4.27 -13.30 -9.60
CA HIS A 536 -3.56 -12.30 -8.79
C HIS A 536 -2.60 -12.98 -7.77
N ALA A 537 -1.80 -13.94 -8.26
CA ALA A 537 -1.12 -14.91 -7.40
C ALA A 537 -0.27 -14.31 -6.26
N ALA A 538 0.45 -13.22 -6.51
CA ALA A 538 1.27 -12.57 -5.48
C ALA A 538 0.43 -11.88 -4.39
N GLU A 539 -0.70 -11.27 -4.75
CA GLU A 539 -1.66 -10.75 -3.78
C GLU A 539 -2.22 -11.88 -2.91
N LEU A 540 -2.58 -13.01 -3.52
CA LEU A 540 -3.10 -14.17 -2.78
C LEU A 540 -2.09 -14.71 -1.76
N THR A 541 -0.81 -14.85 -2.13
CA THR A 541 0.22 -15.35 -1.20
C THR A 541 0.54 -14.32 -0.10
N ALA A 542 0.47 -13.03 -0.40
CA ALA A 542 0.61 -11.94 0.56
C ALA A 542 -0.59 -11.81 1.54
N GLY A 543 -1.72 -12.46 1.23
CA GLY A 543 -2.91 -12.52 2.08
C GLY A 543 -4.09 -11.68 1.57
N PHE A 544 -3.93 -10.96 0.47
CA PHE A 544 -5.00 -10.19 -0.16
C PHE A 544 -5.79 -11.11 -1.10
N TYR A 545 -6.98 -11.52 -0.68
CA TYR A 545 -7.81 -12.42 -1.47
C TYR A 545 -8.58 -11.64 -2.56
N ASN A 546 -7.82 -11.17 -3.56
CA ASN A 546 -8.21 -10.24 -4.62
C ASN A 546 -8.10 -10.84 -6.05
N PRO A 547 -8.66 -12.02 -6.37
CA PRO A 547 -8.70 -12.48 -7.76
C PRO A 547 -9.59 -11.55 -8.59
N CYS A 548 -9.51 -11.63 -9.92
CA CYS A 548 -10.20 -10.71 -10.83
C CYS A 548 -11.74 -10.65 -10.68
N ASN A 549 -12.34 -11.63 -10.00
CA ASN A 549 -13.78 -11.72 -9.73
C ASN A 549 -14.19 -11.29 -8.31
N ARG A 550 -13.28 -10.75 -7.49
CA ARG A 550 -13.54 -10.36 -6.11
C ARG A 550 -12.61 -9.22 -5.68
N ASP A 551 -13.19 -8.19 -5.06
CA ASP A 551 -12.43 -7.18 -4.32
C ASP A 551 -11.91 -7.74 -2.99
N GLY A 552 -10.58 -7.87 -2.88
CA GLY A 552 -9.89 -8.32 -1.68
C GLY A 552 -9.61 -7.22 -0.64
N TYR A 553 -9.70 -5.94 -1.04
CA TYR A 553 -9.36 -4.79 -0.20
C TYR A 553 -10.55 -4.24 0.58
N ALA A 554 -11.78 -4.43 0.08
CA ALA A 554 -13.01 -3.97 0.73
C ALA A 554 -13.15 -4.44 2.20
N ALA A 555 -12.75 -5.68 2.51
CA ALA A 555 -12.79 -6.21 3.88
C ALA A 555 -11.78 -5.52 4.81
N ILE A 556 -10.58 -5.20 4.29
CA ILE A 556 -9.55 -4.47 5.02
C ILE A 556 -10.05 -3.04 5.27
N ALA A 557 -10.53 -2.33 4.24
CA ALA A 557 -11.05 -0.98 4.38
C ALA A 557 -12.22 -0.90 5.40
N SER A 558 -13.13 -1.87 5.37
CA SER A 558 -14.21 -1.98 6.35
C SER A 558 -13.71 -2.18 7.79
N MET A 559 -12.66 -3.00 7.96
CA MET A 559 -12.01 -3.23 9.25
C MET A 559 -11.30 -1.95 9.75
N LEU A 560 -10.59 -1.22 8.88
CA LEU A 560 -9.98 0.06 9.24
C LEU A 560 -11.03 1.09 9.66
N LYS A 561 -12.15 1.18 8.92
CA LYS A 561 -13.29 2.04 9.27
C LYS A 561 -13.84 1.73 10.66
N LYS A 562 -13.98 0.45 11.02
CA LYS A 562 -14.46 0.03 12.35
C LYS A 562 -13.61 0.63 13.47
N HIS A 563 -12.31 0.77 13.26
CA HIS A 563 -11.39 1.35 14.24
C HIS A 563 -11.21 2.85 14.09
N GLY A 564 -11.61 3.44 12.97
CA GLY A 564 -11.30 4.84 12.63
C GLY A 564 -9.83 5.02 12.25
N ALA A 565 -9.22 3.97 11.70
CA ALA A 565 -7.85 3.99 11.25
C ALA A 565 -7.75 4.52 9.81
N ALA A 566 -6.71 5.31 9.54
CA ALA A 566 -6.34 5.70 8.19
C ALA A 566 -5.60 4.56 7.48
N LEU A 567 -5.68 4.55 6.15
CA LEU A 567 -4.87 3.69 5.31
C LEU A 567 -3.62 4.44 4.86
N ASN A 568 -2.44 3.89 5.07
CA ASN A 568 -1.23 4.35 4.40
C ASN A 568 -0.86 3.35 3.30
N PHE A 569 -0.80 3.80 2.06
CA PHE A 569 -0.57 2.94 0.90
C PHE A 569 0.70 3.32 0.13
N THR A 570 1.50 2.33 -0.24
CA THR A 570 2.74 2.53 -1.03
C THR A 570 2.47 2.50 -2.54
N CYS A 571 3.50 2.73 -3.35
CA CYS A 571 3.51 2.57 -4.82
C CYS A 571 2.79 3.64 -5.65
N VAL A 572 2.47 4.80 -5.09
CA VAL A 572 1.81 5.89 -5.84
C VAL A 572 2.71 6.57 -6.88
N GLU A 573 4.01 6.36 -6.84
CA GLU A 573 4.96 6.90 -7.82
C GLU A 573 5.14 6.01 -9.05
N LEU A 574 4.76 4.72 -8.97
CA LEU A 574 5.04 3.75 -10.02
C LEU A 574 4.13 3.94 -11.24
N ARG A 575 4.70 3.79 -12.43
CA ARG A 575 3.98 3.80 -13.70
C ARG A 575 3.87 2.38 -14.25
N THR A 576 2.72 2.07 -14.83
CA THR A 576 2.51 0.77 -15.47
C THR A 576 3.44 0.62 -16.68
N LEU A 577 3.65 1.68 -17.45
CA LEU A 577 4.52 1.67 -18.65
C LEU A 577 5.96 1.30 -18.31
N ASP A 578 6.56 1.90 -17.28
CA ASP A 578 7.93 1.60 -16.86
C ASP A 578 8.10 0.11 -16.51
N GLN A 579 7.07 -0.50 -15.88
CA GLN A 579 7.08 -1.94 -15.58
C GLN A 579 6.94 -2.82 -16.83
N HIS A 580 6.23 -2.36 -17.88
CA HIS A 580 6.16 -3.09 -19.16
C HIS A 580 7.47 -3.01 -19.94
N GLU A 581 8.21 -1.92 -19.82
CA GLU A 581 9.53 -1.77 -20.44
C GLU A 581 10.60 -2.60 -19.71
N ASP A 582 10.60 -2.57 -18.37
CA ASP A 582 11.63 -3.25 -17.57
C ASP A 582 11.34 -4.75 -17.36
N PHE A 583 10.08 -5.13 -17.11
CA PHE A 583 9.67 -6.50 -16.75
C PHE A 583 8.28 -6.87 -17.34
N PRO A 584 8.12 -6.97 -18.67
CA PRO A 584 6.83 -7.29 -19.29
C PRO A 584 6.25 -8.63 -18.80
N GLU A 585 7.10 -9.58 -18.44
CA GLU A 585 6.71 -10.88 -17.90
C GLU A 585 6.04 -10.79 -16.52
N ALA A 586 6.23 -9.70 -15.77
CA ALA A 586 5.65 -9.52 -14.45
C ALA A 586 4.13 -9.34 -14.49
N LEU A 587 3.55 -9.04 -15.67
CA LEU A 587 2.12 -8.77 -15.84
C LEU A 587 1.60 -7.77 -14.79
N ALA A 588 2.42 -6.75 -14.51
CA ALA A 588 2.19 -5.79 -13.45
C ALA A 588 1.20 -4.69 -13.86
N ASP A 589 0.47 -4.16 -12.87
CA ASP A 589 -0.44 -3.02 -13.03
C ASP A 589 -0.50 -2.17 -11.74
N PRO A 590 0.56 -1.43 -11.41
CA PRO A 590 0.59 -0.59 -10.22
C PRO A 590 -0.49 0.50 -10.23
N GLU A 591 -0.83 1.05 -11.40
CA GLU A 591 -1.87 2.09 -11.50
C GLU A 591 -3.27 1.52 -11.26
N GLY A 592 -3.59 0.36 -11.83
CA GLY A 592 -4.83 -0.36 -11.55
C GLY A 592 -4.98 -0.72 -10.07
N LEU A 593 -3.88 -1.16 -9.44
CA LEU A 593 -3.84 -1.46 -8.02
C LEU A 593 -4.06 -0.21 -7.14
N VAL A 594 -3.32 0.88 -7.38
CA VAL A 594 -3.50 2.15 -6.67
C VAL A 594 -4.96 2.61 -6.79
N TRP A 595 -5.52 2.58 -8.00
CA TRP A 595 -6.91 2.95 -8.22
C TRP A 595 -7.88 2.09 -7.39
N GLN A 596 -7.70 0.76 -7.37
CA GLN A 596 -8.58 -0.14 -6.61
C GLN A 596 -8.50 0.15 -5.11
N VAL A 597 -7.29 0.23 -4.55
CA VAL A 597 -7.09 0.38 -3.11
C VAL A 597 -7.59 1.73 -2.60
N LEU A 598 -7.28 2.83 -3.31
CA LEU A 598 -7.73 4.16 -2.92
C LEU A 598 -9.26 4.26 -2.94
N ASN A 599 -9.93 3.73 -3.98
CA ASN A 599 -11.39 3.75 -4.04
C ASN A 599 -12.03 2.86 -2.98
N ALA A 600 -11.48 1.66 -2.72
CA ALA A 600 -11.99 0.79 -1.65
C ALA A 600 -11.96 1.48 -0.28
N ALA A 601 -10.92 2.28 0.00
CA ALA A 601 -10.80 3.08 1.21
C ALA A 601 -11.76 4.28 1.23
N TRP A 602 -11.80 5.05 0.15
CA TRP A 602 -12.64 6.24 0.08
C TRP A 602 -14.14 5.94 0.05
N ASP A 603 -14.58 4.83 -0.56
CA ASP A 603 -15.97 4.41 -0.59
C ASP A 603 -16.52 4.08 0.80
N VAL A 604 -15.63 3.70 1.73
CA VAL A 604 -15.95 3.51 3.14
C VAL A 604 -15.60 4.72 4.00
N CYS A 605 -15.12 5.81 3.40
CA CYS A 605 -14.80 7.09 4.02
C CYS A 605 -13.67 7.01 5.08
N ILE A 606 -12.62 6.23 4.82
CA ILE A 606 -11.39 6.31 5.64
C ILE A 606 -10.37 7.26 4.99
N PRO A 607 -9.59 8.02 5.79
CA PRO A 607 -8.49 8.82 5.26
C PRO A 607 -7.44 7.93 4.60
N VAL A 608 -6.82 8.43 3.54
CA VAL A 608 -5.73 7.72 2.85
C VAL A 608 -4.51 8.61 2.79
N ALA A 609 -3.42 8.15 3.39
CA ALA A 609 -2.07 8.69 3.24
C ALA A 609 -1.27 7.80 2.28
N SER A 610 -0.12 8.30 1.83
CA SER A 610 0.73 7.53 0.94
C SER A 610 2.22 7.84 1.09
N GLU A 611 3.03 6.92 0.59
CA GLU A 611 4.50 6.99 0.54
C GLU A 611 4.99 6.51 -0.83
N ASN A 612 6.12 7.05 -1.28
CA ASN A 612 6.80 6.52 -2.48
C ASN A 612 7.52 5.20 -2.15
N ALA A 613 7.28 4.14 -2.90
CA ALA A 613 7.94 2.84 -2.67
C ALA A 613 9.45 2.87 -3.02
N LEU A 614 9.84 3.63 -4.05
CA LEU A 614 11.21 3.80 -4.51
C LEU A 614 11.67 5.25 -4.38
N SER A 615 12.99 5.47 -4.22
CA SER A 615 13.59 6.80 -4.17
C SER A 615 13.27 7.60 -5.44
N CYS A 616 12.60 8.74 -5.28
CA CYS A 616 12.19 9.60 -6.38
C CYS A 616 12.78 11.00 -6.16
N HIS A 617 13.65 11.46 -7.06
CA HIS A 617 14.29 12.78 -6.95
C HIS A 617 14.00 13.69 -8.15
N ASP A 618 13.34 13.16 -9.17
CA ASP A 618 13.07 13.88 -10.42
C ASP A 618 11.65 14.45 -10.48
N ARG A 619 11.50 15.38 -11.41
CA ARG A 619 10.25 16.11 -11.67
C ARG A 619 9.12 15.19 -12.13
N GLU A 620 9.42 14.11 -12.84
CA GLU A 620 8.41 13.24 -13.44
C GLU A 620 7.75 12.33 -12.41
N GLY A 621 8.54 11.77 -11.49
CA GLY A 621 8.04 10.99 -10.36
C GLY A 621 7.26 11.86 -9.37
N TYR A 622 7.73 13.07 -9.07
CA TYR A 622 6.95 14.02 -8.24
C TYR A 622 5.62 14.40 -8.87
N ASN A 623 5.58 14.64 -10.18
CA ASN A 623 4.32 14.92 -10.89
C ASN A 623 3.36 13.72 -10.82
N LYS A 624 3.87 12.47 -10.93
CA LYS A 624 3.06 11.26 -10.80
C LYS A 624 2.46 11.12 -9.39
N ILE A 625 3.26 11.37 -8.36
CA ILE A 625 2.78 11.40 -6.97
C ILE A 625 1.67 12.46 -6.81
N LEU A 626 1.85 13.67 -7.36
CA LEU A 626 0.86 14.74 -7.30
C LEU A 626 -0.47 14.38 -7.97
N GLU A 627 -0.43 13.69 -9.11
CA GLU A 627 -1.62 13.23 -9.83
C GLU A 627 -2.46 12.25 -8.99
N ASN A 628 -1.78 11.29 -8.34
CA ASN A 628 -2.42 10.33 -7.43
C ASN A 628 -2.85 10.99 -6.10
N ALA A 629 -2.07 11.96 -5.62
CA ALA A 629 -2.38 12.69 -4.40
C ALA A 629 -3.62 13.56 -4.53
N LYS A 630 -3.82 14.15 -5.71
CA LYS A 630 -4.88 15.12 -6.01
C LYS A 630 -5.56 14.81 -7.35
N PRO A 631 -6.37 13.75 -7.44
CA PRO A 631 -7.07 13.38 -8.68
C PRO A 631 -7.85 14.56 -9.27
N MET A 632 -7.66 14.84 -10.58
CA MET A 632 -8.18 16.07 -11.21
C MET A 632 -9.70 16.14 -11.29
N ASN A 633 -10.35 15.00 -11.51
CA ASN A 633 -11.79 14.90 -11.81
C ASN A 633 -12.52 13.98 -10.83
N ASP A 634 -12.03 13.83 -9.60
CA ASP A 634 -12.79 13.09 -8.59
C ASP A 634 -14.05 13.90 -8.20
N PRO A 635 -15.27 13.37 -8.42
CA PRO A 635 -16.51 14.12 -8.23
C PRO A 635 -16.77 14.48 -6.76
N ASP A 636 -16.14 13.77 -5.83
CA ASP A 636 -16.26 13.97 -4.39
C ASP A 636 -15.10 14.82 -3.82
N GLY A 637 -14.20 15.31 -4.69
CA GLY A 637 -13.05 16.12 -4.31
C GLY A 637 -12.02 15.36 -3.46
N ARG A 638 -11.97 14.03 -3.59
CA ARG A 638 -11.08 13.18 -2.80
C ARG A 638 -9.62 13.43 -3.14
N HIS A 639 -8.79 13.41 -2.11
CA HIS A 639 -7.35 13.63 -2.15
C HIS A 639 -6.72 12.90 -0.96
N LEU A 640 -5.40 12.72 -0.99
CA LEU A 640 -4.68 12.13 0.13
C LEU A 640 -4.75 13.05 1.36
N SER A 641 -4.84 12.45 2.55
CA SER A 641 -4.83 13.17 3.82
C SER A 641 -3.42 13.61 4.24
N ALA A 642 -2.39 12.90 3.77
CA ALA A 642 -0.97 13.22 3.97
C ALA A 642 -0.12 12.46 2.95
N PHE A 643 1.11 12.93 2.74
CA PHE A 643 2.13 12.20 1.99
C PHE A 643 3.44 12.17 2.77
N THR A 644 4.07 11.00 2.86
CA THR A 644 5.37 10.83 3.50
C THR A 644 6.43 10.44 2.48
N TYR A 645 7.45 11.29 2.36
CA TYR A 645 8.57 11.07 1.46
C TYR A 645 9.60 10.10 2.06
N LEU A 646 9.92 9.04 1.32
CA LEU A 646 10.96 8.06 1.60
C LEU A 646 12.22 8.38 0.77
N ARG A 647 13.35 8.78 1.37
CA ARG A 647 13.65 9.07 2.79
C ARG A 647 14.63 10.24 2.87
N LEU A 648 14.71 10.89 4.04
CA LEU A 648 15.80 11.82 4.36
C LEU A 648 17.16 11.16 4.17
N SER A 649 17.96 11.73 3.27
CA SER A 649 19.28 11.23 2.91
C SER A 649 20.17 12.36 2.40
N ALA A 650 21.47 12.10 2.31
CA ALA A 650 22.41 13.01 1.66
C ALA A 650 22.03 13.27 0.19
N VAL A 651 21.42 12.30 -0.50
CA VAL A 651 20.99 12.42 -1.90
C VAL A 651 19.81 13.39 -2.02
N LEU A 652 18.82 13.31 -1.13
CA LEU A 652 17.73 14.29 -1.07
C LEU A 652 18.27 15.71 -0.80
N MET A 653 19.28 15.81 0.08
CA MET A 653 19.89 17.08 0.48
C MET A 653 20.85 17.67 -0.56
N ASP A 654 21.10 16.98 -1.68
CA ASP A 654 21.84 17.56 -2.79
C ASP A 654 21.06 18.72 -3.41
N ARG A 655 21.77 19.76 -3.85
CA ARG A 655 21.17 21.05 -4.22
C ARG A 655 20.12 20.91 -5.33
N HIS A 656 20.38 20.09 -6.34
CA HIS A 656 19.44 19.94 -7.46
C HIS A 656 18.18 19.17 -7.04
N ASN A 657 18.35 18.05 -6.34
CA ASN A 657 17.25 17.21 -5.86
C ASN A 657 16.37 17.97 -4.85
N PHE A 658 17.00 18.74 -3.96
CA PHE A 658 16.29 19.51 -2.96
C PHE A 658 15.46 20.66 -3.56
N MET A 659 15.92 21.25 -4.68
CA MET A 659 15.13 22.26 -5.40
C MET A 659 13.86 21.66 -6.01
N GLU A 660 13.93 20.47 -6.60
CA GLU A 660 12.73 19.78 -7.11
C GLU A 660 11.83 19.31 -5.97
N PHE A 661 12.40 18.87 -4.84
CA PHE A 661 11.64 18.54 -3.63
C PHE A 661 10.88 19.76 -3.07
N GLU A 662 11.52 20.94 -2.98
CA GLU A 662 10.84 22.17 -2.56
C GLU A 662 9.67 22.51 -3.49
N ARG A 663 9.86 22.39 -4.81
CA ARG A 663 8.80 22.57 -5.80
C ARG A 663 7.65 21.59 -5.58
N PHE A 664 7.96 20.32 -5.31
CA PHE A 664 6.98 19.29 -5.01
C PHE A 664 6.17 19.64 -3.75
N VAL A 665 6.83 20.04 -2.65
CA VAL A 665 6.16 20.44 -1.40
C VAL A 665 5.17 21.58 -1.65
N LYS A 666 5.58 22.63 -2.37
CA LYS A 666 4.69 23.74 -2.72
C LYS A 666 3.45 23.29 -3.50
N ARG A 667 3.60 22.38 -4.47
CA ARG A 667 2.45 21.83 -5.22
C ARG A 667 1.55 20.94 -4.36
N MET A 668 2.12 20.17 -3.43
CA MET A 668 1.35 19.41 -2.44
C MET A 668 0.53 20.34 -1.53
N HIS A 669 1.06 21.51 -1.22
CA HIS A 669 0.35 22.55 -0.47
C HIS A 669 -0.66 23.36 -1.31
N GLY A 670 -0.71 23.13 -2.62
CA GLY A 670 -1.59 23.87 -3.53
C GLY A 670 -1.12 25.30 -3.82
N GLU A 671 0.18 25.57 -3.65
CA GLU A 671 0.81 26.85 -3.97
C GLU A 671 1.18 26.94 -5.45
N ALA A 672 1.22 28.18 -5.97
CA ALA A 672 1.67 28.44 -7.33
C ALA A 672 3.21 28.31 -7.42
N VAL A 673 3.69 27.63 -8.46
CA VAL A 673 5.13 27.50 -8.77
C VAL A 673 5.42 28.23 -10.08
N LEU A 674 6.40 29.15 -10.05
CA LEU A 674 6.69 30.11 -11.12
C LEU A 674 7.29 29.50 -12.39
N ASP A 675 7.73 28.23 -12.34
CA ASP A 675 8.33 27.50 -13.45
C ASP A 675 7.35 27.25 -14.63
N LEU A 676 6.06 27.54 -14.46
CA LEU A 676 5.00 27.35 -15.47
C LEU A 676 4.69 28.62 -16.30
N GLN A 677 5.48 29.68 -16.16
CA GLN A 677 5.38 30.89 -17.00
C GLN A 677 6.51 30.95 -18.02
N MET A 678 6.56 30.01 -18.97
CA MET A 678 7.30 30.20 -20.23
C MET A 678 6.53 29.60 -21.40
#